data_AF-F5IWX9-F1
#
_entry.id   AF-F5IWX9-F1
#
_cell.length_a   1.000
_cell.length_b   1.000
_cell.length_c   1.000
_cell.angle_alpha   90.00
_cell.angle_beta   90.00
_cell.angle_gamma   90.00
#
_symmetry.space_group_name_H-M   'P 1'
#
loop_
_entity.id
_entity.type
_entity.pdbx_description
1 polymer ?
#
loop_
_entity_poly.entity_id
_entity_poly.type
_entity_poly.pdbx_seq_one_letter_code
_entity_poly.pdbx_strand_id
1 'polypeptide(L)'
;MKLRIQYSFLLLFTVCLNFYAQDKSPRSGLPLKSITFDDIGVFSPPGIHAIPIGTVYLKDKDMPTLFLAGDSRYPGVYRYDCVKYKDGVPVLGESLKVSMPLRLGDLLPSSLFEYNNKVYAYWLKGDTIFETLYNEKDNSFNIARHIILKQLPRRAKNIQVTLVGNKIEGVIDVGDGVSSNGPVHWIKGKNFAAYGPDGIFVGNLTYTGLYGFSTSFSQPEPEVSTKTLTGMKEVMWDYLKVSRISYNDNQQGLLTGSVNGNFLYYPIGEDIFALEDKRLAVDENNIAIRHTTIGARPVSLSDKQGKHIGLIVGGEGGLFFYPFIRISEKQVPVYGNALDLLAVNPDLYGGSLVVPNLVDWNNDGKLDLIVGNSAGHILYYENRGSKSNPVYGVPEKLYAGDKPIHIQPGYNDDIQGPYESRWGYASPAVVDWNNDGLLDVLTNDSRGKHRLFLNIGTKTEPRLATEAPIYLDGLELHGTWRTRPGVAKMGDRMAYITQDAQDQFHIYWQLDTYNLIDGGKLRLEVGSYIDGSYFPNGGGSGRNKFLIVDWDGDGIKDLLIGTPRHGSVPKRGAGMPYYYGDKGASVLFMKNVGTEEFPVFAYPKMIKYKGESVHFGQHECAPAVGNLGISNRLDLLVGTETGRFIFFERSDLTW
;
A
#
# COMPACT_ATOMS: atom_id res chain seq x y z
N MET A 1 31.57 52.92 -38.80
CA MET A 1 31.91 53.37 -37.44
C MET A 1 30.65 53.31 -36.57
N LYS A 2 30.55 52.26 -35.75
CA LYS A 2 29.88 52.08 -34.45
C LYS A 2 28.51 52.71 -34.08
N LEU A 3 27.61 51.80 -33.67
CA LEU A 3 26.62 51.79 -32.56
C LEU A 3 25.45 52.79 -32.51
N ARG A 4 24.22 52.26 -32.59
CA ARG A 4 23.37 52.01 -31.40
C ARG A 4 22.24 51.03 -31.71
N ILE A 5 22.13 50.02 -30.86
CA ILE A 5 21.12 48.97 -30.79
C ILE A 5 20.02 49.43 -29.81
N GLN A 6 18.83 48.85 -29.97
CA GLN A 6 17.81 48.49 -28.96
C GLN A 6 16.44 49.20 -29.04
N TYR A 7 15.42 48.34 -28.87
CA TYR A 7 13.99 48.54 -28.66
C TYR A 7 13.09 48.48 -29.89
N SER A 8 12.61 47.26 -30.20
CA SER A 8 11.21 46.94 -30.57
C SER A 8 11.11 45.47 -31.00
N PHE A 9 11.22 44.52 -30.06
CA PHE A 9 10.88 43.10 -30.30
C PHE A 9 10.59 42.42 -28.96
N LEU A 10 9.51 42.82 -28.27
CA LEU A 10 9.00 42.06 -27.12
C LEU A 10 7.55 42.45 -26.81
N LEU A 11 6.62 42.22 -27.74
CA LEU A 11 5.19 42.41 -27.46
C LEU A 11 4.31 41.59 -28.39
N LEU A 12 4.55 40.27 -28.47
CA LEU A 12 3.64 39.33 -29.16
C LEU A 12 3.83 37.85 -28.73
N PHE A 13 4.41 37.60 -27.55
CA PHE A 13 4.56 36.26 -26.97
C PHE A 13 3.99 36.20 -25.56
N THR A 14 2.75 36.67 -25.35
CA THR A 14 2.10 36.54 -24.04
C THR A 14 0.58 36.57 -24.10
N VAL A 15 -0.06 36.01 -25.13
CA VAL A 15 -1.50 35.73 -25.08
C VAL A 15 -1.79 34.51 -25.93
N CYS A 16 -1.67 33.31 -25.37
CA CYS A 16 -2.37 32.07 -25.79
C CYS A 16 -1.89 30.85 -24.97
N LEU A 17 -1.97 30.91 -23.64
CA LEU A 17 -1.96 29.71 -22.79
C LEU A 17 -2.88 29.98 -21.59
N ASN A 18 -4.18 30.04 -21.86
CA ASN A 18 -5.21 30.02 -20.82
C ASN A 18 -6.40 29.23 -21.36
N PHE A 19 -6.25 27.92 -21.46
CA PHE A 19 -7.36 26.99 -21.49
C PHE A 19 -6.96 25.74 -20.69
N TYR A 20 -7.64 25.53 -19.56
CA TYR A 20 -7.54 24.42 -18.61
C TYR A 20 -6.32 24.33 -17.68
N ALA A 21 -6.04 25.38 -16.90
CA ALA A 21 -5.50 25.12 -15.56
C ALA A 21 -6.69 24.68 -14.69
N GLN A 22 -6.87 23.37 -14.46
CA GLN A 22 -7.75 22.92 -13.39
C GLN A 22 -7.24 23.56 -12.08
N ASP A 23 -8.12 24.21 -11.32
CA ASP A 23 -7.78 24.67 -9.97
C ASP A 23 -7.46 23.44 -9.09
N LYS A 24 -6.16 23.17 -8.92
CA LYS A 24 -5.61 22.02 -8.18
C LYS A 24 -5.34 22.35 -6.71
N SER A 25 -5.85 23.48 -6.21
CA SER A 25 -5.76 23.82 -4.80
C SER A 25 -6.43 22.75 -3.94
N PRO A 26 -5.94 22.48 -2.72
CA PRO A 26 -6.59 21.53 -1.80
C PRO A 26 -8.07 21.86 -1.61
N ARG A 27 -8.92 20.84 -1.70
CA ARG A 27 -10.38 20.97 -1.51
C ARG A 27 -10.83 20.13 -0.34
N SER A 28 -11.49 20.77 0.61
CA SER A 28 -11.98 20.13 1.83
C SER A 28 -12.89 18.94 1.51
N GLY A 29 -12.62 17.79 2.14
CA GLY A 29 -13.30 16.51 1.93
C GLY A 29 -12.82 15.69 0.73
N LEU A 30 -11.82 16.15 -0.04
CA LEU A 30 -11.31 15.44 -1.22
C LEU A 30 -9.84 15.01 -1.04
N PRO A 31 -9.40 13.95 -1.76
CA PRO A 31 -7.98 13.61 -1.84
C PRO A 31 -7.17 14.77 -2.43
N LEU A 32 -5.96 15.00 -1.91
CA LEU A 32 -4.95 15.80 -2.60
C LEU A 32 -4.63 15.15 -3.96
N LYS A 33 -4.39 15.98 -4.97
CA LYS A 33 -3.91 15.53 -6.29
C LYS A 33 -2.39 15.48 -6.32
N SER A 34 -1.83 14.54 -7.06
CA SER A 34 -0.41 14.60 -7.42
C SER A 34 -0.26 15.67 -8.51
N ILE A 35 0.55 16.69 -8.25
CA ILE A 35 0.72 17.83 -9.14
C ILE A 35 2.17 17.88 -9.59
N THR A 36 2.38 17.63 -10.87
CA THR A 36 3.67 17.78 -11.56
C THR A 36 3.48 18.70 -12.76
N PHE A 37 4.57 19.19 -13.36
CA PHE A 37 4.49 20.14 -14.48
C PHE A 37 3.72 19.58 -15.70
N ASP A 38 3.70 18.26 -15.86
CA ASP A 38 3.03 17.56 -16.96
C ASP A 38 1.80 16.75 -16.52
N ASP A 39 1.30 16.99 -15.30
CA ASP A 39 0.12 16.34 -14.72
C ASP A 39 0.23 14.81 -14.61
N ILE A 40 1.45 14.31 -14.50
CA ILE A 40 1.77 12.89 -14.38
C ILE A 40 2.38 12.59 -13.02
N GLY A 41 1.74 11.69 -12.29
CA GLY A 41 2.20 11.23 -10.99
C GLY A 41 2.18 9.71 -10.87
N VAL A 42 2.53 9.21 -9.68
CA VAL A 42 2.43 7.79 -9.33
C VAL A 42 0.96 7.35 -9.41
N PHE A 43 0.72 6.19 -10.01
CA PHE A 43 -0.61 5.61 -10.12
C PHE A 43 -1.23 5.33 -8.75
N SER A 44 -2.42 5.89 -8.50
CA SER A 44 -3.21 5.64 -7.30
C SER A 44 -4.23 4.51 -7.54
N PRO A 45 -4.04 3.28 -7.03
CA PRO A 45 -4.97 2.18 -7.23
C PRO A 45 -6.37 2.45 -6.61
N PRO A 46 -7.41 1.73 -7.09
CA PRO A 46 -8.77 1.86 -6.58
C PRO A 46 -8.96 1.32 -5.16
N GLY A 47 -8.01 0.54 -4.63
CA GLY A 47 -8.06 -0.05 -3.30
C GLY A 47 -6.67 -0.24 -2.68
N ILE A 48 -6.59 -1.08 -1.65
CA ILE A 48 -5.32 -1.39 -0.96
C ILE A 48 -4.40 -2.21 -1.88
N HIS A 49 -4.96 -3.19 -2.59
CA HIS A 49 -4.24 -3.95 -3.59
C HIS A 49 -4.50 -3.45 -5.02
N ALA A 50 -3.44 -3.43 -5.83
CA ALA A 50 -3.53 -3.37 -7.28
C ALA A 50 -3.39 -4.79 -7.84
N ILE A 51 -4.47 -5.35 -8.40
CA ILE A 51 -4.48 -6.73 -8.92
C ILE A 51 -4.50 -6.69 -10.44
N PRO A 52 -3.34 -6.70 -11.13
CA PRO A 52 -3.31 -6.69 -12.58
C PRO A 52 -3.83 -8.00 -13.15
N ILE A 53 -4.73 -7.86 -14.10
CA ILE A 53 -5.42 -8.97 -14.76
C ILE A 53 -4.60 -9.37 -16.00
N GLY A 54 -4.21 -8.38 -16.78
CA GLY A 54 -3.41 -8.54 -17.99
C GLY A 54 -3.44 -7.26 -18.83
N THR A 55 -2.61 -7.24 -19.86
CA THR A 55 -2.56 -6.17 -20.86
C THR A 55 -2.90 -6.72 -22.24
N VAL A 56 -3.61 -5.92 -23.05
CA VAL A 56 -4.01 -6.26 -24.42
C VAL A 56 -3.92 -5.04 -25.33
N TYR A 57 -3.96 -5.24 -26.65
CA TYR A 57 -4.17 -4.15 -27.59
C TYR A 57 -5.63 -4.17 -28.03
N LEU A 58 -6.39 -3.15 -27.62
CA LEU A 58 -7.75 -2.98 -28.14
C LEU A 58 -7.70 -2.55 -29.60
N LYS A 59 -8.80 -2.80 -30.31
CA LYS A 59 -8.91 -2.49 -31.73
C LYS A 59 -8.63 -0.99 -31.95
N ASP A 60 -7.84 -0.69 -32.99
CA ASP A 60 -7.49 0.67 -33.39
C ASP A 60 -6.63 1.44 -32.35
N LYS A 61 -6.06 0.75 -31.35
CA LYS A 61 -5.09 1.34 -30.41
C LYS A 61 -3.66 0.98 -30.79
N ASP A 62 -2.77 1.96 -30.63
CA ASP A 62 -1.32 1.79 -30.80
C ASP A 62 -0.59 1.50 -29.49
N MET A 63 -1.29 1.66 -28.36
CA MET A 63 -0.76 1.53 -27.01
C MET A 63 -1.55 0.46 -26.23
N PRO A 64 -0.91 -0.22 -25.27
CA PRO A 64 -1.56 -1.30 -24.52
C PRO A 64 -2.65 -0.75 -23.59
N THR A 65 -3.69 -1.55 -23.40
CA THR A 65 -4.73 -1.36 -22.40
C THR A 65 -4.50 -2.32 -21.24
N LEU A 66 -4.47 -1.80 -20.02
CA LEU A 66 -4.39 -2.57 -18.78
C LEU A 66 -5.78 -2.81 -18.21
N PHE A 67 -6.06 -4.06 -17.84
CA PHE A 67 -7.18 -4.40 -16.96
C PHE A 67 -6.67 -4.64 -15.54
N LEU A 68 -7.28 -3.96 -14.57
CA LEU A 68 -6.93 -4.01 -13.16
C LEU A 68 -8.17 -4.32 -12.32
N ALA A 69 -8.03 -5.20 -11.35
CA ALA A 69 -9.03 -5.45 -10.32
C ALA A 69 -8.67 -4.74 -9.01
N GLY A 70 -9.69 -4.27 -8.29
CA GLY A 70 -9.58 -3.95 -6.87
C GLY A 70 -9.71 -5.20 -5.99
N ASP A 71 -9.39 -5.09 -4.71
CA ASP A 71 -9.55 -6.21 -3.77
C ASP A 71 -10.98 -6.37 -3.25
N SER A 72 -11.23 -7.39 -2.42
CA SER A 72 -12.56 -7.70 -1.89
C SER A 72 -13.22 -6.60 -1.07
N ARG A 73 -12.44 -5.63 -0.55
CA ARG A 73 -12.96 -4.47 0.19
C ARG A 73 -13.25 -3.29 -0.73
N TYR A 74 -12.63 -3.28 -1.91
CA TYR A 74 -12.78 -2.27 -2.95
C TYR A 74 -13.09 -2.92 -4.31
N PRO A 75 -14.20 -3.70 -4.40
CA PRO A 75 -14.44 -4.56 -5.55
C PRO A 75 -14.70 -3.76 -6.83
N GLY A 76 -14.22 -4.32 -7.95
CA GLY A 76 -14.45 -3.77 -9.27
C GLY A 76 -13.32 -4.12 -10.23
N VAL A 77 -13.66 -4.14 -11.51
CA VAL A 77 -12.69 -4.24 -12.61
C VAL A 77 -12.66 -2.91 -13.32
N TYR A 78 -11.45 -2.46 -13.64
CA TYR A 78 -11.17 -1.15 -14.22
C TYR A 78 -10.28 -1.34 -15.45
N ARG A 79 -10.61 -0.61 -16.50
CA ARG A 79 -9.81 -0.50 -17.71
C ARG A 79 -9.02 0.80 -17.66
N TYR A 80 -7.74 0.72 -18.00
CA TYR A 80 -6.84 1.85 -18.14
C TYR A 80 -6.16 1.79 -19.49
N ASP A 81 -6.37 2.79 -20.31
CA ASP A 81 -5.68 2.90 -21.58
C ASP A 81 -4.32 3.58 -21.36
N CYS A 82 -3.23 2.97 -21.83
CA CYS A 82 -1.94 3.63 -21.82
C CYS A 82 -1.97 4.77 -22.84
N VAL A 83 -1.70 6.00 -22.40
CA VAL A 83 -1.80 7.19 -23.25
C VAL A 83 -0.45 7.60 -23.83
N LYS A 84 0.66 7.27 -23.15
CA LYS A 84 2.03 7.47 -23.62
C LYS A 84 3.03 6.71 -22.74
N TYR A 85 4.29 6.74 -23.14
CA TYR A 85 5.42 6.39 -22.26
C TYR A 85 6.12 7.67 -21.79
N LYS A 86 6.55 7.70 -20.53
CA LYS A 86 7.44 8.73 -19.97
C LYS A 86 8.68 8.03 -19.45
N ASP A 87 9.83 8.32 -20.06
CA ASP A 87 11.12 7.68 -19.72
C ASP A 87 11.06 6.15 -19.75
N GLY A 88 10.31 5.59 -20.71
CA GLY A 88 10.11 4.15 -20.87
C GLY A 88 9.04 3.54 -19.94
N VAL A 89 8.45 4.31 -19.02
CA VAL A 89 7.38 3.85 -18.12
C VAL A 89 6.01 4.13 -18.75
N PRO A 90 5.09 3.15 -18.78
CA PRO A 90 3.71 3.39 -19.23
C PRO A 90 2.99 4.43 -18.36
N VAL A 91 2.28 5.35 -19.01
CA VAL A 91 1.42 6.34 -18.36
C VAL A 91 -0.04 5.97 -18.65
N LEU A 92 -0.78 5.64 -17.59
CA LEU A 92 -2.19 5.29 -17.66
C LEU A 92 -3.07 6.55 -17.75
N GLY A 93 -4.09 6.51 -18.60
CA GLY A 93 -5.15 7.51 -18.65
C GLY A 93 -6.17 7.31 -17.52
N GLU A 94 -7.32 7.98 -17.66
CA GLU A 94 -8.42 7.86 -16.71
C GLU A 94 -8.99 6.44 -16.64
N SER A 95 -9.46 6.05 -15.45
CA SER A 95 -10.07 4.75 -15.23
C SER A 95 -11.47 4.66 -15.84
N LEU A 96 -11.78 3.56 -16.50
CA LEU A 96 -13.15 3.20 -16.88
C LEU A 96 -13.58 1.97 -16.10
N LYS A 97 -14.56 2.11 -15.20
CA LYS A 97 -15.12 0.96 -14.47
C LYS A 97 -15.84 0.04 -15.46
N VAL A 98 -15.43 -1.22 -15.50
CA VAL A 98 -15.93 -2.24 -16.42
C VAL A 98 -17.17 -2.88 -15.82
N SER A 99 -18.24 -2.96 -16.61
CA SER A 99 -19.47 -3.65 -16.20
C SER A 99 -19.27 -5.17 -16.20
N MET A 100 -19.72 -5.81 -15.12
CA MET A 100 -19.50 -7.25 -14.88
C MET A 100 -20.80 -8.05 -14.95
N PRO A 101 -20.80 -9.29 -15.47
CA PRO A 101 -21.98 -10.15 -15.43
C PRO A 101 -22.43 -10.41 -13.99
N LEU A 102 -23.70 -10.19 -13.69
CA LEU A 102 -24.31 -10.40 -12.36
C LEU A 102 -23.97 -11.77 -11.75
N ARG A 103 -23.90 -12.83 -12.57
CA ARG A 103 -23.58 -14.20 -12.10
C ARG A 103 -22.17 -14.38 -11.55
N LEU A 104 -21.26 -13.46 -11.89
CA LEU A 104 -19.87 -13.46 -11.45
C LEU A 104 -19.68 -12.64 -10.17
N GLY A 105 -20.64 -11.81 -9.77
CA GLY A 105 -20.57 -11.01 -8.54
C GLY A 105 -19.26 -10.22 -8.46
N ASP A 106 -18.60 -10.30 -7.30
CA ASP A 106 -17.29 -9.68 -7.04
C ASP A 106 -16.10 -10.58 -7.40
N LEU A 107 -16.30 -11.65 -8.19
CA LEU A 107 -15.21 -12.52 -8.61
C LEU A 107 -14.19 -11.75 -9.43
N LEU A 108 -12.93 -11.97 -9.09
CA LEU A 108 -11.86 -11.29 -9.77
C LEU A 108 -11.32 -12.10 -10.94
N PRO A 109 -11.10 -11.42 -12.06
CA PRO A 109 -10.51 -12.03 -13.20
C PRO A 109 -9.05 -12.43 -13.05
N SER A 110 -8.74 -13.68 -13.39
CA SER A 110 -7.40 -14.26 -13.15
C SER A 110 -6.53 -14.31 -14.40
N SER A 111 -7.09 -14.50 -15.60
CA SER A 111 -6.35 -14.52 -16.87
C SER A 111 -7.08 -13.76 -17.95
N LEU A 112 -6.33 -13.10 -18.83
CA LEU A 112 -6.86 -12.36 -19.98
C LEU A 112 -5.91 -12.53 -21.17
N PHE A 113 -6.46 -12.72 -22.37
CA PHE A 113 -5.68 -12.78 -23.61
C PHE A 113 -6.46 -12.22 -24.79
N GLU A 114 -5.73 -11.85 -25.83
CA GLU A 114 -6.27 -11.37 -27.10
C GLU A 114 -6.21 -12.48 -28.17
N TYR A 115 -7.30 -12.66 -28.91
CA TYR A 115 -7.35 -13.57 -30.05
C TYR A 115 -8.35 -13.07 -31.10
N ASN A 116 -7.95 -13.01 -32.37
CA ASN A 116 -8.78 -12.52 -33.48
C ASN A 116 -9.45 -11.16 -33.17
N ASN A 117 -8.67 -10.20 -32.64
CA ASN A 117 -9.12 -8.86 -32.23
C ASN A 117 -10.25 -8.88 -31.18
N LYS A 118 -10.34 -9.94 -30.38
CA LYS A 118 -11.28 -10.10 -29.27
C LYS A 118 -10.50 -10.37 -28.00
N VAL A 119 -10.98 -9.81 -26.89
CA VAL A 119 -10.37 -9.98 -25.58
C VAL A 119 -11.18 -10.98 -24.77
N TYR A 120 -10.53 -12.09 -24.44
CA TYR A 120 -11.07 -13.19 -23.66
C TYR A 120 -10.50 -13.20 -22.25
N ALA A 121 -11.27 -13.76 -21.33
CA ALA A 121 -11.12 -13.46 -19.92
C ALA A 121 -11.70 -14.63 -19.08
N TYR A 122 -10.90 -15.23 -18.18
CA TYR A 122 -11.20 -16.51 -17.52
C TYR A 122 -11.24 -16.46 -16.00
N TRP A 123 -12.43 -16.61 -15.42
CA TRP A 123 -12.68 -16.41 -13.98
C TRP A 123 -12.88 -17.73 -13.27
N LEU A 124 -12.34 -17.88 -12.06
CA LEU A 124 -12.56 -19.07 -11.23
C LEU A 124 -13.69 -18.85 -10.23
N LYS A 125 -14.62 -19.79 -10.14
CA LYS A 125 -15.64 -19.89 -9.09
C LYS A 125 -15.79 -21.33 -8.65
N GLY A 126 -15.16 -21.69 -7.53
CA GLY A 126 -15.09 -23.10 -7.13
C GLY A 126 -14.35 -23.91 -8.20
N ASP A 127 -14.98 -24.95 -8.72
CA ASP A 127 -14.41 -25.82 -9.75
C ASP A 127 -14.84 -25.43 -11.17
N THR A 128 -15.46 -24.25 -11.34
CA THR A 128 -15.92 -23.75 -12.62
C THR A 128 -15.06 -22.59 -13.09
N ILE A 129 -14.61 -22.65 -14.34
CA ILE A 129 -14.00 -21.52 -15.05
C ILE A 129 -15.09 -20.87 -15.92
N PHE A 130 -15.26 -19.56 -15.79
CA PHE A 130 -16.13 -18.77 -16.65
C PHE A 130 -15.28 -18.05 -17.70
N GLU A 131 -15.52 -18.36 -18.96
CA GLU A 131 -14.95 -17.62 -20.08
C GLU A 131 -15.88 -16.46 -20.42
N THR A 132 -15.33 -15.26 -20.50
CA THR A 132 -16.05 -14.05 -20.86
C THR A 132 -15.39 -13.34 -22.03
N LEU A 133 -16.20 -12.64 -22.81
CA LEU A 133 -15.78 -11.82 -23.93
C LEU A 133 -15.98 -10.34 -23.58
N TYR A 134 -14.93 -9.54 -23.77
CA TYR A 134 -15.00 -8.09 -23.61
C TYR A 134 -15.73 -7.46 -24.79
N ASN A 135 -16.69 -6.59 -24.50
CA ASN A 135 -17.35 -5.70 -25.44
C ASN A 135 -16.87 -4.27 -25.16
N GLU A 136 -16.06 -3.74 -26.08
CA GLU A 136 -15.48 -2.41 -25.97
C GLU A 136 -16.53 -1.30 -26.05
N LYS A 137 -17.60 -1.49 -26.84
CA LYS A 137 -18.66 -0.48 -27.03
C LYS A 137 -19.37 -0.14 -25.73
N ASP A 138 -19.65 -1.17 -24.92
CA ASP A 138 -20.42 -1.05 -23.69
C ASP A 138 -19.54 -1.15 -22.44
N ASN A 139 -18.21 -1.19 -22.62
CA ASN A 139 -17.21 -1.42 -21.57
C ASN A 139 -17.61 -2.54 -20.59
N SER A 140 -17.95 -3.72 -21.11
CA SER A 140 -18.49 -4.83 -20.34
C SER A 140 -17.84 -6.16 -20.69
N PHE A 141 -17.78 -7.09 -19.74
CA PHE A 141 -17.58 -8.50 -20.07
C PHE A 141 -18.91 -9.22 -20.10
N ASN A 142 -19.06 -10.17 -21.02
CA ASN A 142 -20.24 -11.02 -21.15
C ASN A 142 -19.82 -12.50 -21.08
N ILE A 143 -20.58 -13.33 -20.36
CA ILE A 143 -20.29 -14.77 -20.28
C ILE A 143 -20.46 -15.38 -21.67
N ALA A 144 -19.38 -16.00 -22.15
CA ALA A 144 -19.38 -16.76 -23.39
C ALA A 144 -19.71 -18.23 -23.11
N ARG A 145 -19.04 -18.84 -22.13
CA ARG A 145 -19.28 -20.23 -21.71
C ARG A 145 -18.65 -20.54 -20.34
N HIS A 146 -18.78 -21.79 -19.90
CA HIS A 146 -18.12 -22.28 -18.70
C HIS A 146 -17.40 -23.62 -18.94
N ILE A 147 -16.34 -23.88 -18.16
CA ILE A 147 -15.53 -25.11 -18.18
C ILE A 147 -15.56 -25.67 -16.76
N ILE A 148 -15.80 -26.97 -16.62
CA ILE A 148 -15.85 -27.63 -15.31
C ILE A 148 -14.57 -28.42 -15.10
N LEU A 149 -13.81 -28.05 -14.06
CA LEU A 149 -12.62 -28.76 -13.62
C LEU A 149 -13.01 -29.99 -12.81
N LYS A 150 -12.40 -31.13 -13.10
CA LYS A 150 -12.54 -32.38 -12.35
C LYS A 150 -11.18 -32.82 -11.80
N GLN A 151 -11.23 -33.67 -10.78
CA GLN A 151 -10.06 -34.34 -10.19
C GLN A 151 -9.04 -33.38 -9.53
N LEU A 152 -9.48 -32.17 -9.17
CA LEU A 152 -8.67 -31.30 -8.33
C LEU A 152 -8.70 -31.79 -6.88
N PRO A 153 -7.55 -31.83 -6.19
CA PRO A 153 -7.56 -32.18 -4.77
C PRO A 153 -8.26 -31.09 -3.95
N ARG A 154 -8.23 -29.83 -4.41
CA ARG A 154 -8.86 -28.64 -3.80
C ARG A 154 -9.17 -27.56 -4.83
N ARG A 155 -9.97 -26.58 -4.42
CA ARG A 155 -10.30 -25.40 -5.24
C ARG A 155 -9.04 -24.66 -5.69
N ALA A 156 -8.98 -24.35 -6.99
CA ALA A 156 -7.96 -23.50 -7.57
C ALA A 156 -8.13 -22.04 -7.11
N LYS A 157 -7.03 -21.28 -7.08
CA LYS A 157 -7.06 -19.87 -6.64
C LYS A 157 -6.81 -18.90 -7.79
N ASN A 158 -5.88 -19.25 -8.67
CA ASN A 158 -5.45 -18.50 -9.83
C ASN A 158 -5.46 -19.42 -11.05
N ILE A 159 -5.59 -18.79 -12.22
CA ILE A 159 -5.54 -19.46 -13.52
C ILE A 159 -4.78 -18.57 -14.50
N GLN A 160 -3.96 -19.19 -15.33
CA GLN A 160 -3.44 -18.65 -16.58
C GLN A 160 -3.97 -19.51 -17.72
N VAL A 161 -4.52 -18.89 -18.76
CA VAL A 161 -4.98 -19.58 -19.97
C VAL A 161 -4.20 -19.11 -21.18
N THR A 162 -3.85 -20.05 -22.06
CA THR A 162 -3.29 -19.77 -23.39
C THR A 162 -4.10 -20.50 -24.45
N LEU A 163 -4.17 -19.92 -25.64
CA LEU A 163 -4.70 -20.58 -26.82
C LEU A 163 -3.56 -21.12 -27.69
N VAL A 164 -3.60 -22.41 -28.02
CA VAL A 164 -2.65 -23.09 -28.90
C VAL A 164 -3.43 -23.76 -30.03
N GLY A 165 -3.45 -23.14 -31.21
CA GLY A 165 -4.32 -23.55 -32.31
C GLY A 165 -5.80 -23.46 -31.89
N ASN A 166 -6.52 -24.59 -31.92
CA ASN A 166 -7.91 -24.68 -31.44
C ASN A 166 -8.01 -25.24 -30.01
N LYS A 167 -6.90 -25.36 -29.27
CA LYS A 167 -6.90 -25.85 -27.89
C LYS A 167 -6.70 -24.71 -26.91
N ILE A 168 -7.51 -24.72 -25.86
CA ILE A 168 -7.24 -24.01 -24.63
C ILE A 168 -6.32 -24.88 -23.79
N GLU A 169 -5.24 -24.30 -23.31
CA GLU A 169 -4.37 -24.90 -22.30
C GLU A 169 -4.29 -23.95 -21.12
N GLY A 170 -4.61 -24.46 -19.93
CA GLY A 170 -4.63 -23.66 -18.72
C GLY A 170 -3.77 -24.27 -17.62
N VAL A 171 -3.16 -23.38 -16.84
CA VAL A 171 -2.41 -23.69 -15.64
C VAL A 171 -3.10 -23.05 -14.46
N ILE A 172 -3.30 -23.81 -13.40
CA ILE A 172 -3.97 -23.39 -12.18
C ILE A 172 -3.12 -23.74 -10.97
N ASP A 173 -3.24 -22.94 -9.92
CA ASP A 173 -2.56 -23.20 -8.66
C ASP A 173 -3.52 -23.77 -7.61
N VAL A 174 -3.02 -24.72 -6.83
CA VAL A 174 -3.82 -25.47 -5.86
C VAL A 174 -3.01 -25.60 -4.58
N GLY A 175 -3.61 -25.19 -3.46
CA GLY A 175 -2.97 -25.28 -2.15
C GLY A 175 -2.87 -26.73 -1.66
N ASP A 176 -1.81 -27.04 -0.92
CA ASP A 176 -1.56 -28.33 -0.25
C ASP A 176 -2.67 -28.73 0.73
N GLY A 177 -3.50 -27.76 1.07
CA GLY A 177 -4.65 -27.97 1.88
C GLY A 177 -4.41 -28.02 3.37
N VAL A 178 -3.18 -27.78 3.78
CA VAL A 178 -2.89 -27.48 5.17
C VAL A 178 -3.60 -26.16 5.44
N SER A 179 -4.47 -26.16 6.45
CA SER A 179 -4.94 -24.88 6.96
C SER A 179 -3.72 -24.20 7.53
N SER A 180 -3.24 -23.14 6.87
CA SER A 180 -2.59 -22.08 7.62
C SER A 180 -3.60 -21.73 8.69
N ASN A 181 -3.23 -21.58 9.95
CA ASN A 181 -4.13 -20.92 10.90
C ASN A 181 -4.25 -19.40 10.59
N GLY A 182 -4.25 -19.05 9.28
CA GLY A 182 -4.00 -17.75 8.68
C GLY A 182 -2.63 -17.16 9.04
N PRO A 183 -2.32 -15.92 8.60
CA PRO A 183 -1.84 -14.94 9.57
C PRO A 183 -2.75 -15.01 10.80
N VAL A 184 -2.19 -14.96 11.99
CA VAL A 184 -2.83 -15.49 13.21
C VAL A 184 -4.06 -14.69 13.72
N HIS A 185 -4.72 -13.92 12.84
CA HIS A 185 -5.95 -13.17 13.05
C HIS A 185 -7.13 -13.98 13.62
N TRP A 186 -7.06 -15.33 13.65
CA TRP A 186 -8.17 -16.19 14.07
C TRP A 186 -7.86 -17.15 15.23
N ILE A 187 -6.63 -17.18 15.76
CA ILE A 187 -6.37 -17.91 17.01
C ILE A 187 -6.90 -17.05 18.17
N LYS A 188 -8.10 -17.42 18.63
CA LYS A 188 -8.77 -16.80 19.77
C LYS A 188 -8.15 -17.34 21.07
N GLY A 189 -7.62 -16.48 21.92
CA GLY A 189 -7.17 -16.88 23.25
C GLY A 189 -6.26 -15.87 23.93
N LYS A 190 -6.33 -15.79 25.26
CA LYS A 190 -5.54 -14.86 26.10
C LYS A 190 -4.02 -15.15 26.10
N ASN A 191 -3.59 -16.30 25.56
CA ASN A 191 -2.20 -16.79 25.60
C ASN A 191 -1.61 -16.96 24.19
N PHE A 192 -1.95 -16.09 23.25
CA PHE A 192 -1.46 -16.21 21.89
C PHE A 192 0.03 -15.81 21.78
N ALA A 193 0.84 -16.68 21.18
CA ALA A 193 2.19 -16.40 20.72
C ALA A 193 2.38 -17.02 19.32
N ALA A 194 2.89 -16.24 18.37
CA ALA A 194 3.16 -16.72 17.01
C ALA A 194 4.34 -17.70 16.96
N TYR A 195 5.26 -17.60 17.92
CA TYR A 195 6.49 -18.38 17.97
C TYR A 195 6.63 -19.10 19.31
N GLY A 196 7.23 -20.28 19.26
CA GLY A 196 7.60 -21.04 20.45
C GLY A 196 8.73 -20.36 21.22
N PRO A 197 9.06 -20.86 22.43
CA PRO A 197 10.19 -20.35 23.21
C PRO A 197 11.55 -20.53 22.52
N ASP A 198 11.62 -21.33 21.46
CA ASP A 198 12.76 -21.52 20.57
C ASP A 198 12.77 -20.56 19.35
N GLY A 199 11.78 -19.68 19.24
CA GLY A 199 11.65 -18.72 18.14
C GLY A 199 11.09 -19.34 16.83
N ILE A 200 10.62 -20.58 16.87
CA ILE A 200 10.06 -21.27 15.69
C ILE A 200 8.57 -20.99 15.58
N PHE A 201 8.09 -20.71 14.36
CA PHE A 201 6.66 -20.47 14.11
C PHE A 201 5.82 -21.69 14.54
N VAL A 202 4.83 -21.48 15.42
CA VAL A 202 3.98 -22.57 15.95
C VAL A 202 2.86 -22.98 15.00
N GLY A 203 2.59 -22.17 13.98
CA GLY A 203 1.60 -22.48 12.94
C GLY A 203 2.17 -23.32 11.81
N ASN A 204 1.32 -23.66 10.85
CA ASN A 204 1.74 -24.41 9.67
C ASN A 204 2.19 -23.46 8.55
N LEU A 205 3.38 -23.73 8.00
CA LEU A 205 3.77 -23.21 6.69
C LEU A 205 3.02 -24.00 5.62
N THR A 206 2.19 -23.32 4.83
CA THR A 206 1.43 -23.93 3.73
C THR A 206 2.16 -23.73 2.42
N TYR A 207 1.85 -24.58 1.46
CA TYR A 207 2.43 -24.54 0.13
C TYR A 207 1.37 -24.70 -0.94
N THR A 208 1.72 -24.28 -2.16
CA THR A 208 0.88 -24.37 -3.35
C THR A 208 1.71 -25.01 -4.47
N GLY A 209 1.06 -25.80 -5.32
CA GLY A 209 1.64 -26.39 -6.53
C GLY A 209 0.74 -26.15 -7.75
N LEU A 210 1.24 -26.51 -8.94
CA LEU A 210 0.58 -26.24 -10.21
C LEU A 210 -0.06 -27.49 -10.81
N TYR A 211 -1.20 -27.29 -11.45
CA TYR A 211 -1.94 -28.26 -12.23
C TYR A 211 -2.23 -27.70 -13.62
N GLY A 212 -2.34 -28.58 -14.62
CA GLY A 212 -2.65 -28.25 -15.99
C GLY A 212 -3.95 -28.88 -16.44
N PHE A 213 -4.66 -28.22 -17.35
CA PHE A 213 -5.80 -28.77 -18.07
C PHE A 213 -5.78 -28.34 -19.53
N SER A 214 -6.43 -29.10 -20.41
CA SER A 214 -6.61 -28.73 -21.81
C SER A 214 -8.04 -29.02 -22.28
N THR A 215 -8.57 -28.19 -23.16
CA THR A 215 -9.85 -28.41 -23.83
C THR A 215 -9.90 -27.79 -25.22
N SER A 216 -10.93 -28.08 -26.00
CA SER A 216 -11.16 -27.40 -27.28
C SER A 216 -11.71 -25.99 -27.06
N PHE A 217 -11.19 -25.02 -27.80
CA PHE A 217 -11.69 -23.65 -27.80
C PHE A 217 -13.14 -23.55 -28.29
N SER A 218 -13.59 -24.48 -29.14
CA SER A 218 -14.94 -24.51 -29.70
C SER A 218 -15.95 -25.33 -28.90
N GLN A 219 -15.53 -26.08 -27.88
CA GLN A 219 -16.44 -26.94 -27.11
C GLN A 219 -17.28 -26.10 -26.13
N PRO A 220 -18.62 -26.15 -26.15
CA PRO A 220 -19.43 -25.23 -25.36
C PRO A 220 -19.20 -25.34 -23.85
N GLU A 221 -19.30 -26.54 -23.28
CA GLU A 221 -19.24 -26.74 -21.82
C GLU A 221 -18.44 -27.99 -21.49
N PRO A 222 -17.11 -27.96 -21.64
CA PRO A 222 -16.27 -29.13 -21.40
C PRO A 222 -16.14 -29.44 -19.91
N GLU A 223 -16.24 -30.72 -19.57
CA GLU A 223 -15.66 -31.25 -18.34
C GLU A 223 -14.22 -31.71 -18.61
N VAL A 224 -13.26 -31.21 -17.84
CA VAL A 224 -11.84 -31.51 -18.05
C VAL A 224 -11.20 -32.10 -16.81
N SER A 225 -10.40 -33.15 -17.00
CA SER A 225 -9.52 -33.66 -15.96
C SER A 225 -8.25 -32.81 -15.89
N THR A 226 -7.68 -32.72 -14.70
CA THR A 226 -6.44 -31.97 -14.44
C THR A 226 -5.26 -32.94 -14.30
N LYS A 227 -4.07 -32.47 -14.64
CA LYS A 227 -2.81 -33.18 -14.41
C LYS A 227 -1.89 -32.36 -13.52
N THR A 228 -1.18 -33.02 -12.61
CA THR A 228 -0.17 -32.37 -11.77
C THR A 228 1.02 -31.91 -12.62
N LEU A 229 1.48 -30.68 -12.42
CA LEU A 229 2.68 -30.13 -13.09
C LEU A 229 3.85 -29.98 -12.12
N THR A 230 3.60 -29.73 -10.84
CA THR A 230 4.64 -29.62 -9.80
C THR A 230 4.26 -30.40 -8.55
N GLY A 231 5.22 -30.63 -7.65
CA GLY A 231 4.91 -31.11 -6.29
C GLY A 231 4.05 -30.11 -5.50
N MET A 232 3.49 -30.55 -4.37
CA MET A 232 2.64 -29.69 -3.54
C MET A 232 3.40 -28.70 -2.65
N LYS A 233 4.67 -29.01 -2.34
CA LYS A 233 5.56 -28.13 -1.57
C LYS A 233 6.43 -27.26 -2.49
N GLU A 234 5.81 -26.63 -3.49
CA GLU A 234 6.54 -25.93 -4.54
C GLU A 234 6.77 -24.44 -4.20
N VAL A 235 5.70 -23.73 -3.82
CA VAL A 235 5.73 -22.31 -3.42
C VAL A 235 5.07 -22.13 -2.08
N MET A 236 5.75 -21.43 -1.17
CA MET A 236 5.20 -21.11 0.15
C MET A 236 4.01 -20.15 0.01
N TRP A 237 2.91 -20.52 0.68
CA TRP A 237 1.58 -19.89 0.69
C TRP A 237 0.85 -19.87 -0.66
N ASP A 238 1.32 -19.09 -1.63
CA ASP A 238 0.55 -18.80 -2.84
C ASP A 238 1.43 -18.26 -3.97
N TYR A 239 1.09 -18.61 -5.22
CA TYR A 239 1.71 -18.03 -6.42
C TYR A 239 1.20 -16.62 -6.72
N LEU A 240 0.02 -16.25 -6.20
CA LEU A 240 -0.71 -14.99 -6.34
C LEU A 240 -1.12 -14.58 -7.76
N LYS A 241 -0.30 -14.91 -8.75
CA LYS A 241 -0.53 -14.71 -10.17
C LYS A 241 0.41 -15.62 -10.96
N VAL A 242 -0.13 -16.33 -11.93
CA VAL A 242 0.63 -17.06 -12.93
C VAL A 242 0.46 -16.32 -14.26
N SER A 243 1.55 -16.03 -14.96
CA SER A 243 1.55 -15.34 -16.24
C SER A 243 2.42 -16.07 -17.24
N ARG A 244 1.91 -16.31 -18.45
CA ARG A 244 2.74 -16.82 -19.56
C ARG A 244 3.54 -15.67 -20.14
N ILE A 245 4.83 -15.90 -20.37
CA ILE A 245 5.74 -14.93 -20.96
C ILE A 245 6.48 -15.58 -22.13
N SER A 246 6.56 -14.85 -23.24
CA SER A 246 7.36 -15.22 -24.40
C SER A 246 8.40 -14.13 -24.65
N TYR A 247 9.68 -14.48 -24.59
CA TYR A 247 10.78 -13.57 -24.88
C TYR A 247 11.19 -13.62 -26.35
N ASN A 248 11.06 -14.80 -26.96
CA ASN A 248 11.16 -15.08 -28.39
C ASN A 248 10.56 -16.46 -28.68
N ASP A 249 10.55 -16.86 -29.95
CA ASP A 249 9.96 -18.12 -30.43
C ASP A 249 10.48 -19.36 -29.68
N ASN A 250 11.72 -19.32 -29.19
CA ASN A 250 12.38 -20.45 -28.53
C ASN A 250 12.53 -20.30 -27.02
N GLN A 251 12.14 -19.15 -26.44
CA GLN A 251 12.30 -18.87 -25.02
C GLN A 251 11.00 -18.36 -24.44
N GLN A 252 10.28 -19.26 -23.79
CA GLN A 252 9.01 -18.99 -23.12
C GLN A 252 8.99 -19.62 -21.74
N GLY A 253 8.11 -19.14 -20.89
CA GLY A 253 7.91 -19.73 -19.58
C GLY A 253 6.68 -19.22 -18.87
N LEU A 254 6.42 -19.80 -17.71
CA LEU A 254 5.51 -19.24 -16.72
C LEU A 254 6.32 -18.38 -15.75
N LEU A 255 5.90 -17.14 -15.57
CA LEU A 255 6.42 -16.27 -14.54
C LEU A 255 5.33 -16.00 -13.51
N THR A 256 5.68 -16.15 -12.24
CA THR A 256 4.74 -16.00 -11.13
C THR A 256 5.29 -15.06 -10.09
N GLY A 257 4.39 -14.52 -9.27
CA GLY A 257 4.77 -13.85 -8.04
C GLY A 257 4.85 -14.83 -6.86
N SER A 258 5.01 -14.25 -5.69
CA SER A 258 4.81 -14.94 -4.41
C SER A 258 4.46 -13.92 -3.34
N VAL A 259 3.89 -14.40 -2.23
CA VAL A 259 3.66 -13.59 -1.02
C VAL A 259 4.97 -12.95 -0.55
N ASN A 260 6.09 -13.66 -0.69
CA ASN A 260 7.42 -13.19 -0.30
C ASN A 260 8.09 -12.24 -1.30
N GLY A 261 7.40 -11.85 -2.37
CA GLY A 261 7.89 -10.90 -3.37
C GLY A 261 8.86 -11.49 -4.40
N ASN A 262 9.22 -12.77 -4.32
CA ASN A 262 10.04 -13.41 -5.35
C ASN A 262 9.26 -13.51 -6.68
N PHE A 263 9.99 -13.37 -7.79
CA PHE A 263 9.51 -13.71 -9.12
C PHE A 263 10.04 -15.09 -9.51
N LEU A 264 9.15 -16.06 -9.62
CA LEU A 264 9.52 -17.42 -9.99
C LEU A 264 9.33 -17.59 -11.49
N TYR A 265 10.26 -18.31 -12.12
CA TYR A 265 10.26 -18.56 -13.55
C TYR A 265 10.39 -20.05 -13.82
N TYR A 266 9.45 -20.59 -14.58
CA TYR A 266 9.43 -21.96 -15.05
C TYR A 266 9.53 -21.94 -16.58
N PRO A 267 10.72 -22.24 -17.14
CA PRO A 267 10.83 -22.41 -18.59
C PRO A 267 9.85 -23.49 -19.06
N ILE A 268 9.30 -23.25 -20.24
CA ILE A 268 8.39 -24.19 -20.91
C ILE A 268 9.19 -24.96 -21.97
N GLY A 269 9.11 -26.29 -21.90
CA GLY A 269 9.64 -27.20 -22.91
C GLY A 269 8.72 -27.33 -24.12
N GLU A 270 8.33 -28.56 -24.45
CA GLU A 270 7.50 -28.86 -25.63
C GLU A 270 6.12 -28.18 -25.61
N ASP A 271 5.49 -28.11 -24.43
CA ASP A 271 4.19 -27.47 -24.22
C ASP A 271 4.11 -26.84 -22.82
N ILE A 272 3.03 -26.07 -22.54
CA ILE A 272 2.85 -25.34 -21.27
C ILE A 272 2.83 -26.26 -20.03
N PHE A 273 2.72 -27.58 -20.22
CA PHE A 273 2.72 -28.57 -19.16
C PHE A 273 4.08 -29.23 -18.94
N ALA A 274 5.02 -29.10 -19.88
CA ALA A 274 6.40 -29.55 -19.76
C ALA A 274 7.25 -28.46 -19.07
N LEU A 275 6.99 -28.22 -17.77
CA LEU A 275 7.73 -27.24 -16.99
C LEU A 275 9.13 -27.75 -16.64
N GLU A 276 10.15 -26.94 -16.90
CA GLU A 276 11.49 -27.16 -16.36
C GLU A 276 11.57 -26.74 -14.88
N ASP A 277 12.72 -27.04 -14.24
CA ASP A 277 12.99 -26.68 -12.85
C ASP A 277 12.78 -25.19 -12.56
N LYS A 278 12.19 -24.91 -11.39
CA LYS A 278 11.97 -23.57 -10.87
C LYS A 278 13.27 -22.77 -10.86
N ARG A 279 13.22 -21.57 -11.44
CA ARG A 279 14.25 -20.54 -11.37
C ARG A 279 13.69 -19.27 -10.75
N LEU A 280 14.56 -18.33 -10.39
CA LEU A 280 14.15 -16.99 -9.95
C LEU A 280 14.54 -15.99 -11.03
N ALA A 281 13.64 -15.06 -11.37
CA ALA A 281 14.01 -13.91 -12.18
C ALA A 281 14.97 -13.03 -11.38
N VAL A 282 15.92 -12.42 -12.08
CA VAL A 282 17.04 -11.71 -11.46
C VAL A 282 17.12 -10.26 -11.93
N ASP A 283 17.75 -9.42 -11.12
CA ASP A 283 18.13 -8.07 -11.51
C ASP A 283 19.37 -8.09 -12.43
N GLU A 284 19.81 -6.90 -12.86
CA GLU A 284 20.97 -6.73 -13.74
C GLU A 284 22.29 -7.26 -13.14
N ASN A 285 22.36 -7.37 -11.81
CA ASN A 285 23.48 -7.94 -11.05
C ASN A 285 23.37 -9.46 -10.86
N ASN A 286 22.38 -10.10 -11.48
CA ASN A 286 22.04 -11.52 -11.34
C ASN A 286 21.61 -11.93 -9.92
N ILE A 287 21.04 -10.99 -9.16
CA ILE A 287 20.47 -11.24 -7.83
C ILE A 287 18.96 -11.46 -7.97
N ALA A 288 18.43 -12.49 -7.31
CA ALA A 288 16.99 -12.77 -7.35
C ALA A 288 16.17 -11.57 -6.90
N ILE A 289 15.20 -11.19 -7.73
CA ILE A 289 14.34 -10.03 -7.48
C ILE A 289 13.41 -10.32 -6.30
N ARG A 290 13.31 -9.33 -5.41
CA ARG A 290 12.28 -9.25 -4.38
C ARG A 290 11.47 -7.98 -4.62
N HIS A 291 10.20 -8.17 -4.96
CA HIS A 291 9.27 -7.10 -5.24
C HIS A 291 9.23 -6.06 -4.12
N THR A 292 9.19 -4.78 -4.49
CA THR A 292 9.31 -3.68 -3.52
C THR A 292 8.14 -3.57 -2.54
N THR A 293 6.98 -4.17 -2.84
CA THR A 293 5.84 -4.24 -1.91
C THR A 293 5.39 -5.68 -1.66
N ILE A 294 4.20 -5.88 -1.07
CA ILE A 294 3.72 -7.17 -0.64
C ILE A 294 2.84 -7.85 -1.69
N GLY A 295 3.04 -9.15 -1.85
CA GLY A 295 2.18 -10.00 -2.68
C GLY A 295 2.28 -9.69 -4.16
N ALA A 296 3.46 -9.97 -4.73
CA ALA A 296 3.75 -9.72 -6.14
C ALA A 296 2.75 -10.42 -7.07
N ARG A 297 2.21 -9.68 -8.04
CA ARG A 297 1.29 -10.19 -9.06
C ARG A 297 1.75 -9.73 -10.45
N PRO A 298 2.72 -10.41 -11.07
CA PRO A 298 3.28 -9.99 -12.35
C PRO A 298 2.36 -10.36 -13.52
N VAL A 299 2.17 -9.43 -14.46
CA VAL A 299 1.63 -9.68 -15.80
C VAL A 299 2.63 -9.23 -16.86
N SER A 300 2.69 -9.97 -17.97
CA SER A 300 3.53 -9.62 -19.11
C SER A 300 3.04 -8.33 -19.76
N LEU A 301 3.97 -7.44 -20.10
CA LEU A 301 3.74 -6.31 -21.00
C LEU A 301 4.54 -6.55 -22.28
N SER A 302 3.86 -6.44 -23.42
CA SER A 302 4.47 -6.57 -24.74
C SER A 302 4.18 -5.35 -25.59
N ASP A 303 5.04 -5.05 -26.56
CA ASP A 303 4.75 -4.06 -27.59
C ASP A 303 3.66 -4.56 -28.57
N LYS A 304 3.24 -3.70 -29.50
CA LYS A 304 2.18 -4.01 -30.47
C LYS A 304 2.57 -5.14 -31.43
N GLN A 305 3.86 -5.43 -31.57
CA GLN A 305 4.39 -6.54 -32.37
C GLN A 305 4.47 -7.84 -31.56
N GLY A 306 4.10 -7.82 -30.27
CA GLY A 306 4.11 -8.99 -29.40
C GLY A 306 5.47 -9.26 -28.75
N LYS A 307 6.47 -8.37 -28.90
CA LYS A 307 7.75 -8.50 -28.22
C LYS A 307 7.60 -8.13 -26.76
N HIS A 308 8.09 -8.97 -25.86
CA HIS A 308 8.09 -8.68 -24.43
C HIS A 308 9.00 -7.48 -24.10
N ILE A 309 8.44 -6.50 -23.40
CA ILE A 309 9.15 -5.28 -23.00
C ILE A 309 9.29 -5.13 -21.49
N GLY A 310 8.56 -5.92 -20.70
CA GLY A 310 8.66 -5.91 -19.25
C GLY A 310 7.46 -6.50 -18.55
N LEU A 311 7.38 -6.27 -17.24
CA LEU A 311 6.26 -6.69 -16.41
C LEU A 311 5.53 -5.48 -15.85
N ILE A 312 4.21 -5.57 -15.78
CA ILE A 312 3.44 -4.78 -14.83
C ILE A 312 3.19 -5.67 -13.61
N VAL A 313 3.66 -5.25 -12.44
CA VAL A 313 3.59 -6.04 -11.22
C VAL A 313 2.80 -5.27 -10.18
N GLY A 314 1.66 -5.83 -9.78
CA GLY A 314 0.86 -5.30 -8.69
C GLY A 314 1.13 -6.01 -7.37
N GLY A 315 0.46 -5.54 -6.34
CA GLY A 315 0.53 -6.04 -4.97
C GLY A 315 -0.29 -5.15 -4.06
N GLU A 316 -0.13 -5.34 -2.75
CA GLU A 316 -0.54 -4.30 -1.81
C GLU A 316 0.37 -3.07 -1.97
N GLY A 317 -0.22 -1.88 -2.00
CA GLY A 317 0.54 -0.63 -1.91
C GLY A 317 1.15 -0.10 -3.21
N GLY A 318 0.76 -0.60 -4.38
CA GLY A 318 1.12 0.03 -5.65
C GLY A 318 1.10 -0.87 -6.87
N LEU A 319 1.47 -0.28 -8.00
CA LEU A 319 1.62 -0.95 -9.29
C LEU A 319 2.94 -0.48 -9.90
N PHE A 320 3.76 -1.42 -10.36
CA PHE A 320 5.14 -1.16 -10.76
C PHE A 320 5.43 -1.70 -12.16
N PHE A 321 6.28 -1.01 -12.90
CA PHE A 321 6.85 -1.48 -14.16
C PHE A 321 8.27 -2.01 -13.92
N TYR A 322 8.55 -3.22 -14.41
CA TYR A 322 9.89 -3.81 -14.43
C TYR A 322 10.31 -3.96 -15.90
N PRO A 323 11.24 -3.13 -16.40
CA PRO A 323 11.67 -3.23 -17.79
C PRO A 323 12.42 -4.54 -18.02
N PHE A 324 12.11 -5.22 -19.11
CA PHE A 324 12.85 -6.42 -19.51
C PHE A 324 14.21 -6.02 -20.11
N ILE A 325 15.28 -6.66 -19.64
CA ILE A 325 16.65 -6.34 -20.09
C ILE A 325 17.15 -7.40 -21.06
N ARG A 326 17.16 -8.67 -20.62
CA ARG A 326 17.67 -9.81 -21.41
C ARG A 326 17.29 -11.14 -20.76
N ILE A 327 17.53 -12.24 -21.48
CA ILE A 327 17.73 -13.54 -20.86
C ILE A 327 19.22 -13.69 -20.52
N SER A 328 19.53 -14.09 -19.29
CA SER A 328 20.91 -14.36 -18.86
C SER A 328 21.46 -15.65 -19.47
N GLU A 329 22.77 -15.86 -19.34
CA GLU A 329 23.44 -17.10 -19.76
C GLU A 329 22.84 -18.35 -19.10
N LYS A 330 22.38 -18.22 -17.85
CA LYS A 330 21.68 -19.29 -17.10
C LYS A 330 20.22 -19.48 -17.52
N GLN A 331 19.81 -18.91 -18.65
CA GLN A 331 18.45 -19.03 -19.19
C GLN A 331 17.39 -18.56 -18.18
N VAL A 332 17.69 -17.48 -17.44
CA VAL A 332 16.71 -16.78 -16.56
C VAL A 332 16.49 -15.35 -17.02
N PRO A 333 15.26 -14.84 -16.92
CA PRO A 333 14.96 -13.46 -17.31
C PRO A 333 15.58 -12.46 -16.33
N VAL A 334 16.14 -11.42 -16.92
CA VAL A 334 16.74 -10.27 -16.25
C VAL A 334 15.83 -9.07 -16.42
N TYR A 335 15.42 -8.48 -15.30
CA TYR A 335 14.61 -7.25 -15.29
C TYR A 335 15.38 -6.12 -14.60
N GLY A 336 15.10 -4.88 -15.01
CA GLY A 336 15.61 -3.69 -14.32
C GLY A 336 14.89 -3.43 -12.99
N ASN A 337 15.28 -2.34 -12.35
CA ASN A 337 14.67 -1.91 -11.09
C ASN A 337 13.17 -1.65 -11.22
N ALA A 338 12.45 -1.81 -10.12
CA ALA A 338 11.05 -1.45 -10.02
C ALA A 338 10.87 0.06 -10.24
N LEU A 339 10.03 0.43 -11.20
CA LEU A 339 9.61 1.81 -11.43
C LEU A 339 8.13 1.93 -11.06
N ASP A 340 7.74 2.98 -10.34
CA ASP A 340 6.33 3.25 -10.09
C ASP A 340 5.58 3.42 -11.42
N LEU A 341 4.44 2.74 -11.58
CA LEU A 341 3.62 2.97 -12.76
C LEU A 341 2.99 4.38 -12.66
N LEU A 342 2.89 5.05 -13.80
CA LEU A 342 2.46 6.44 -13.85
C LEU A 342 1.03 6.58 -14.35
N ALA A 343 0.39 7.69 -14.00
CA ALA A 343 -0.93 8.04 -14.49
C ALA A 343 -1.10 9.54 -14.71
N VAL A 344 -2.08 9.91 -15.53
CA VAL A 344 -2.51 11.29 -15.73
C VAL A 344 -3.46 11.71 -14.60
N ASN A 345 -3.21 12.86 -13.98
CA ASN A 345 -4.01 13.46 -12.91
C ASN A 345 -4.37 12.52 -11.73
N PRO A 346 -3.44 11.69 -11.21
CA PRO A 346 -3.76 10.78 -10.11
C PRO A 346 -3.97 11.53 -8.80
N ASP A 347 -4.64 10.88 -7.86
CA ASP A 347 -4.59 11.32 -6.46
C ASP A 347 -3.16 11.17 -5.94
N LEU A 348 -2.75 12.04 -5.00
CA LEU A 348 -1.49 11.87 -4.29
C LEU A 348 -1.51 10.53 -3.54
N TYR A 349 -0.46 9.72 -3.73
CA TYR A 349 -0.44 8.33 -3.31
C TYR A 349 0.89 7.97 -2.66
N GLY A 350 0.84 7.29 -1.49
CA GLY A 350 2.04 6.89 -0.74
C GLY A 350 2.17 5.41 -0.42
N GLY A 351 1.55 4.54 -1.21
CA GLY A 351 1.35 3.14 -0.85
C GLY A 351 0.16 2.99 0.09
N SER A 352 -0.21 1.77 0.48
CA SER A 352 -1.38 1.56 1.33
C SER A 352 -1.08 1.87 2.81
N LEU A 353 -2.13 2.20 3.56
CA LEU A 353 -2.08 2.53 5.00
C LEU A 353 -1.04 3.62 5.32
N VAL A 354 -1.20 4.77 4.68
CA VAL A 354 -0.27 5.90 4.85
C VAL A 354 -0.42 6.58 6.20
N VAL A 355 0.72 6.90 6.81
CA VAL A 355 0.82 7.62 8.08
C VAL A 355 1.59 8.92 7.85
N PRO A 356 0.90 10.03 7.49
CA PRO A 356 1.55 11.29 7.18
C PRO A 356 1.97 12.08 8.42
N ASN A 357 3.00 12.91 8.24
CA ASN A 357 3.40 14.01 9.10
C ASN A 357 3.61 15.24 8.22
N LEU A 358 3.15 16.41 8.67
CA LEU A 358 3.34 17.68 7.99
C LEU A 358 4.39 18.48 8.75
N VAL A 359 5.57 18.67 8.14
CA VAL A 359 6.72 19.31 8.77
C VAL A 359 7.54 20.08 7.75
N ASP A 360 8.25 21.13 8.17
CA ASP A 360 9.21 21.83 7.32
C ASP A 360 10.55 21.07 7.32
N TRP A 361 10.62 20.00 6.51
CA TRP A 361 11.71 19.02 6.56
C TRP A 361 13.05 19.61 6.11
N ASN A 362 13.03 20.45 5.08
CA ASN A 362 14.21 21.09 4.50
C ASN A 362 14.39 22.55 4.95
N ASN A 363 13.62 23.01 5.94
CA ASN A 363 13.68 24.35 6.51
C ASN A 363 13.53 25.47 5.46
N ASP A 364 12.66 25.27 4.46
CA ASP A 364 12.32 26.26 3.43
C ASP A 364 11.05 27.08 3.79
N GLY A 365 10.44 26.78 4.93
CA GLY A 365 9.26 27.42 5.46
C GLY A 365 7.94 26.83 4.96
N LYS A 366 7.94 25.81 4.11
CA LYS A 366 6.75 25.12 3.63
C LYS A 366 6.62 23.77 4.34
N LEU A 367 5.38 23.32 4.53
CA LEU A 367 5.15 22.00 5.09
C LEU A 367 5.31 20.96 3.98
N ASP A 368 6.28 20.08 4.17
CA ASP A 368 6.51 18.85 3.43
C ASP A 368 5.74 17.67 4.06
N LEU A 369 5.69 16.54 3.36
CA LEU A 369 5.15 15.30 3.91
C LEU A 369 6.25 14.27 4.19
N ILE A 370 6.25 13.74 5.41
CA ILE A 370 6.99 12.53 5.80
C ILE A 370 5.99 11.42 6.11
N VAL A 371 6.01 10.35 5.31
CA VAL A 371 4.90 9.38 5.27
C VAL A 371 5.41 7.96 5.43
N GLY A 372 4.95 7.26 6.47
CA GLY A 372 5.12 5.81 6.59
C GLY A 372 4.03 5.04 5.85
N ASN A 373 4.27 3.78 5.47
CA ASN A 373 3.26 2.93 4.82
C ASN A 373 3.32 1.45 5.21
N SER A 374 2.37 0.65 4.74
CA SER A 374 2.29 -0.80 5.07
C SER A 374 3.44 -1.63 4.52
N ALA A 375 4.06 -1.22 3.40
CA ALA A 375 5.27 -1.83 2.89
C ALA A 375 6.51 -1.57 3.77
N GLY A 376 6.41 -0.68 4.75
CA GLY A 376 7.51 -0.36 5.67
C GLY A 376 8.45 0.74 5.17
N HIS A 377 8.10 1.43 4.09
CA HIS A 377 8.86 2.57 3.62
C HIS A 377 8.54 3.82 4.45
N ILE A 378 9.50 4.74 4.53
CA ILE A 378 9.24 6.14 4.87
C ILE A 378 9.54 6.99 3.64
N LEU A 379 8.55 7.77 3.21
CA LEU A 379 8.55 8.56 1.99
C LEU A 379 8.62 10.06 2.32
N TYR A 380 9.29 10.81 1.46
CA TYR A 380 9.38 12.27 1.50
C TYR A 380 8.68 12.88 0.29
N TYR A 381 7.78 13.83 0.53
CA TYR A 381 7.21 14.66 -0.52
C TYR A 381 7.53 16.12 -0.21
N GLU A 382 8.44 16.67 -1.00
CA GLU A 382 8.72 18.10 -1.02
C GLU A 382 7.47 18.87 -1.47
N ASN A 383 7.14 19.93 -0.75
CA ASN A 383 6.16 20.92 -1.15
C ASN A 383 6.81 21.93 -2.10
N ARG A 384 6.57 21.75 -3.39
CA ARG A 384 7.08 22.64 -4.45
C ARG A 384 6.19 23.86 -4.70
N GLY A 385 5.10 23.97 -3.95
CA GLY A 385 4.10 25.03 -4.06
C GLY A 385 4.38 26.17 -3.09
N SER A 386 3.32 26.68 -2.48
CA SER A 386 3.41 27.65 -1.39
C SER A 386 2.89 27.05 -0.09
N LYS A 387 2.99 27.82 1.01
CA LYS A 387 2.44 27.40 2.31
C LYS A 387 0.93 27.18 2.27
N SER A 388 0.20 28.08 1.61
CA SER A 388 -1.27 28.08 1.53
C SER A 388 -1.82 27.37 0.28
N ASN A 389 -0.93 26.86 -0.58
CA ASN A 389 -1.29 26.07 -1.75
C ASN A 389 -0.18 25.04 -2.02
N PRO A 390 -0.14 23.96 -1.21
CA PRO A 390 0.91 22.96 -1.31
C PRO A 390 0.82 22.17 -2.62
N VAL A 391 1.98 21.84 -3.18
CA VAL A 391 2.11 21.08 -4.43
C VAL A 391 3.05 19.91 -4.17
N TYR A 392 2.48 18.71 -4.12
CA TYR A 392 3.23 17.46 -3.92
C TYR A 392 3.22 16.63 -5.22
N GLY A 393 4.40 16.09 -5.57
CA GLY A 393 4.61 15.30 -6.77
C GLY A 393 4.88 13.83 -6.49
N VAL A 394 5.89 13.29 -7.17
CA VAL A 394 6.40 11.94 -6.96
C VAL A 394 7.25 11.92 -5.67
N PRO A 395 7.05 10.96 -4.75
CA PRO A 395 7.85 10.88 -3.53
C PRO A 395 9.26 10.39 -3.76
N GLU A 396 10.13 10.73 -2.82
CA GLU A 396 11.42 10.09 -2.62
C GLU A 396 11.36 9.13 -1.42
N LYS A 397 12.21 8.11 -1.40
CA LYS A 397 12.40 7.27 -0.20
C LYS A 397 13.35 8.01 0.75
N LEU A 398 13.04 8.05 2.04
CA LEU A 398 14.01 8.49 3.04
C LEU A 398 15.09 7.42 3.24
N TYR A 399 16.32 7.87 3.47
CA TYR A 399 17.49 7.03 3.67
C TYR A 399 17.98 7.13 5.11
N ALA A 400 18.42 6.00 5.64
CA ALA A 400 19.19 5.91 6.87
C ALA A 400 20.57 5.36 6.52
N GLY A 401 21.61 6.20 6.64
CA GLY A 401 22.89 5.94 5.98
C GLY A 401 22.71 5.81 4.46
N ASP A 402 23.27 4.75 3.87
CA ASP A 402 23.25 4.53 2.41
C ASP A 402 22.06 3.67 1.93
N LYS A 403 21.10 3.36 2.81
CA LYS A 403 19.97 2.48 2.50
C LYS A 403 18.64 3.19 2.68
N PRO A 404 17.66 2.97 1.78
CA PRO A 404 16.31 3.45 2.01
C PRO A 404 15.74 2.78 3.26
N ILE A 405 14.98 3.53 4.05
CA ILE A 405 14.24 2.98 5.20
C ILE A 405 13.15 2.08 4.64
N HIS A 406 13.26 0.78 4.91
CA HIS A 406 12.32 -0.25 4.47
C HIS A 406 12.25 -1.33 5.56
N ILE A 407 11.28 -1.18 6.46
CA ILE A 407 11.09 -2.04 7.63
C ILE A 407 10.34 -3.31 7.20
N GLN A 408 10.99 -4.46 7.32
CA GLN A 408 10.36 -5.77 7.10
C GLN A 408 10.71 -6.70 8.26
N PRO A 409 9.71 -7.25 8.98
CA PRO A 409 9.94 -8.06 10.18
C PRO A 409 10.55 -9.44 9.89
N GLY A 410 10.53 -9.92 8.65
CA GLY A 410 11.12 -11.20 8.30
C GLY A 410 10.45 -12.37 9.02
N TYR A 411 11.22 -13.39 9.41
CA TYR A 411 10.65 -14.66 9.86
C TYR A 411 10.00 -14.60 11.25
N ASN A 412 10.60 -13.89 12.21
CA ASN A 412 10.22 -13.99 13.63
C ASN A 412 9.96 -12.66 14.36
N ASP A 413 10.08 -11.50 13.71
CA ASP A 413 9.76 -10.23 14.39
C ASP A 413 8.28 -9.82 14.20
N ASP A 414 7.54 -10.40 13.25
CA ASP A 414 6.13 -10.04 13.06
C ASP A 414 5.26 -10.78 14.06
N ILE A 415 4.44 -10.04 14.81
CA ILE A 415 3.60 -10.61 15.86
C ILE A 415 2.50 -11.56 15.33
N GLN A 416 2.22 -11.54 14.03
CA GLN A 416 1.23 -12.38 13.36
C GLN A 416 1.83 -13.55 12.58
N GLY A 417 3.13 -13.78 12.71
CA GLY A 417 3.82 -14.89 12.08
C GLY A 417 4.45 -14.53 10.73
N PRO A 418 5.18 -15.48 10.12
CA PRO A 418 5.97 -15.25 8.92
C PRO A 418 5.12 -14.88 7.70
N TYR A 419 3.80 -15.14 7.70
CA TYR A 419 2.92 -14.72 6.61
C TYR A 419 2.96 -13.20 6.41
N GLU A 420 3.05 -12.41 7.48
CA GLU A 420 3.18 -10.95 7.41
C GLU A 420 4.64 -10.47 7.39
N SER A 421 5.61 -11.34 7.10
CA SER A 421 7.06 -11.05 7.09
C SER A 421 7.52 -9.85 6.26
N ARG A 422 6.69 -9.38 5.32
CA ARG A 422 6.96 -8.26 4.42
C ARG A 422 6.18 -6.99 4.73
N TRP A 423 5.23 -7.05 5.65
CA TRP A 423 4.49 -5.86 6.07
C TRP A 423 5.28 -5.14 7.17
N GLY A 424 5.68 -3.91 6.88
CA GLY A 424 6.37 -3.05 7.85
C GLY A 424 5.40 -2.22 8.69
N TYR A 425 4.32 -1.71 8.10
CA TYR A 425 3.40 -0.78 8.78
C TYR A 425 4.11 0.38 9.51
N ALA A 426 5.10 0.99 8.85
CA ALA A 426 5.89 2.06 9.44
C ALA A 426 4.97 3.22 9.85
N SER A 427 5.00 3.58 11.14
CA SER A 427 4.14 4.62 11.72
C SER A 427 5.02 5.74 12.32
N PRO A 428 5.61 6.62 11.49
CA PRO A 428 6.55 7.63 11.94
C PRO A 428 5.86 8.81 12.63
N ALA A 429 6.54 9.39 13.61
CA ALA A 429 6.33 10.72 14.17
C ALA A 429 7.61 11.54 13.95
N VAL A 430 7.46 12.81 13.57
CA VAL A 430 8.60 13.67 13.20
C VAL A 430 8.63 14.91 14.10
N VAL A 431 9.73 15.10 14.81
CA VAL A 431 9.92 16.19 15.78
C VAL A 431 11.41 16.40 16.02
N ASP A 432 11.80 17.61 16.45
CA ASP A 432 13.13 17.85 17.03
C ASP A 432 13.20 17.15 18.40
N TRP A 433 13.68 15.91 18.39
CA TRP A 433 13.54 15.01 19.54
C TRP A 433 14.55 15.35 20.61
N ASN A 434 15.82 15.51 20.23
CA ASN A 434 16.91 15.80 21.16
C ASN A 434 17.11 17.31 21.43
N ASN A 435 16.26 18.18 20.88
CA ASN A 435 16.33 19.64 20.98
C ASN A 435 17.62 20.24 20.39
N ASP A 436 18.19 19.61 19.36
CA ASP A 436 19.34 20.17 18.63
C ASP A 436 18.94 21.09 17.45
N GLY A 437 17.63 21.23 17.22
CA GLY A 437 17.06 22.03 16.14
C GLY A 437 16.87 21.26 14.84
N LEU A 438 17.18 19.96 14.77
CA LEU A 438 17.00 19.11 13.61
C LEU A 438 15.79 18.19 13.81
N LEU A 439 14.97 18.03 12.77
CA LEU A 439 13.85 17.10 12.86
C LEU A 439 14.34 15.65 12.76
N ASP A 440 13.94 14.83 13.74
CA ASP A 440 14.20 13.40 13.85
C ASP A 440 12.96 12.59 13.51
N VAL A 441 13.14 11.28 13.24
CA VAL A 441 12.02 10.36 12.98
C VAL A 441 11.95 9.29 14.06
N LEU A 442 10.90 9.31 14.88
CA LEU A 442 10.55 8.22 15.78
C LEU A 442 9.52 7.31 15.11
N THR A 443 9.57 6.01 15.36
CA THR A 443 8.62 5.08 14.74
C THR A 443 8.22 3.95 15.67
N ASN A 444 7.05 3.39 15.39
CA ASN A 444 6.69 2.03 15.71
C ASN A 444 6.06 1.38 14.47
N ASP A 445 6.10 0.07 14.41
CA ASP A 445 5.90 -0.70 13.19
C ASP A 445 5.31 -2.09 13.51
N SER A 446 5.32 -3.00 12.53
CA SER A 446 4.82 -4.37 12.68
C SER A 446 5.52 -5.17 13.78
N ARG A 447 6.75 -4.80 14.14
CA ARG A 447 7.57 -5.46 15.16
C ARG A 447 7.18 -5.09 16.59
N GLY A 448 6.32 -4.07 16.78
CA GLY A 448 5.99 -3.53 18.12
C GLY A 448 7.13 -2.77 18.81
N LYS A 449 8.24 -2.56 18.09
CA LYS A 449 9.45 -1.90 18.58
C LYS A 449 9.32 -0.38 18.44
N HIS A 450 9.83 0.36 19.41
CA HIS A 450 9.97 1.81 19.31
C HIS A 450 11.41 2.18 18.91
N ARG A 451 11.55 2.91 17.81
CA ARG A 451 12.83 3.18 17.14
C ARG A 451 12.99 4.66 16.83
N LEU A 452 14.23 5.13 16.85
CA LEU A 452 14.67 6.48 16.51
C LEU A 452 15.63 6.43 15.33
N PHE A 453 15.36 7.28 14.33
CA PHE A 453 16.30 7.66 13.29
C PHE A 453 16.69 9.11 13.57
N LEU A 454 17.88 9.31 14.13
CA LEU A 454 18.38 10.64 14.47
C LEU A 454 18.86 11.36 13.21
N ASN A 455 18.51 12.62 13.04
CA ASN A 455 19.03 13.47 11.98
C ASN A 455 20.42 13.96 12.37
N ILE A 456 21.43 13.45 11.67
CA ILE A 456 22.85 13.79 11.82
C ILE A 456 23.34 14.70 10.68
N GLY A 457 22.41 15.24 9.89
CA GLY A 457 22.68 16.14 8.78
C GLY A 457 22.59 17.61 9.21
N THR A 458 21.88 18.40 8.41
CA THR A 458 21.59 19.81 8.70
C THR A 458 20.10 20.10 8.52
N LYS A 459 19.66 21.30 8.90
CA LYS A 459 18.27 21.74 8.71
C LYS A 459 17.82 21.72 7.25
N THR A 460 18.72 22.04 6.31
CA THR A 460 18.41 22.14 4.88
C THR A 460 18.76 20.87 4.11
N GLU A 461 19.60 20.01 4.70
CA GLU A 461 19.97 18.71 4.13
C GLU A 461 19.91 17.64 5.24
N PRO A 462 18.70 17.21 5.64
CA PRO A 462 18.54 16.16 6.64
C PRO A 462 19.21 14.85 6.21
N ARG A 463 19.90 14.20 7.15
CA ARG A 463 20.50 12.87 6.94
C ARG A 463 20.25 12.02 8.15
N LEU A 464 19.51 10.92 7.99
CA LEU A 464 19.17 10.06 9.11
C LEU A 464 20.27 9.02 9.38
N ALA A 465 20.58 8.82 10.66
CA ALA A 465 21.34 7.69 11.15
C ALA A 465 20.51 6.39 11.05
N THR A 466 21.18 5.24 11.15
CA THR A 466 20.50 3.93 11.25
C THR A 466 19.63 3.86 12.50
N GLU A 467 18.56 3.08 12.45
CA GLU A 467 17.62 2.95 13.58
C GLU A 467 18.32 2.58 14.89
N ALA A 468 17.90 3.23 15.97
CA ALA A 468 18.30 2.92 17.34
C ALA A 468 17.05 2.67 18.22
N PRO A 469 17.11 1.77 19.21
CA PRO A 469 16.05 1.62 20.21
C PRO A 469 15.84 2.88 21.05
N ILE A 470 14.58 3.10 21.44
CA ILE A 470 14.24 3.90 22.62
C ILE A 470 14.18 2.94 23.82
N TYR A 471 14.66 3.37 24.99
CA TYR A 471 14.77 2.58 26.21
C TYR A 471 13.90 3.13 27.35
N LEU A 472 13.43 2.23 28.21
CA LEU A 472 12.83 2.48 29.50
C LEU A 472 13.48 1.56 30.53
N ASP A 473 14.01 2.10 31.63
CA ASP A 473 14.74 1.35 32.66
C ASP A 473 15.87 0.45 32.11
N GLY A 474 16.53 0.89 31.04
CA GLY A 474 17.62 0.16 30.37
C GLY A 474 17.16 -0.97 29.45
N LEU A 475 15.86 -1.22 29.30
CA LEU A 475 15.28 -2.18 28.36
C LEU A 475 14.65 -1.45 27.17
N GLU A 476 14.70 -2.04 25.97
CA GLU A 476 14.02 -1.46 24.80
C GLU A 476 12.52 -1.26 25.11
N LEU A 477 12.00 -0.06 24.84
CA LEU A 477 10.57 0.20 24.96
C LEU A 477 9.84 -0.66 23.93
N HIS A 478 8.96 -1.52 24.45
CA HIS A 478 8.10 -2.37 23.64
C HIS A 478 6.64 -2.04 23.91
N GLY A 479 5.91 -1.71 22.85
CA GLY A 479 4.51 -1.32 22.92
C GLY A 479 3.63 -2.24 22.07
N THR A 480 2.42 -1.77 21.80
CA THR A 480 1.58 -2.41 20.78
C THR A 480 2.06 -2.00 19.37
N TRP A 481 2.06 -2.97 18.46
CA TRP A 481 2.43 -2.80 17.05
C TRP A 481 1.54 -1.81 16.28
N ARG A 482 2.08 -1.29 15.17
CA ARG A 482 1.43 -0.37 14.21
C ARG A 482 0.91 0.92 14.83
N THR A 483 1.53 1.39 15.90
CA THR A 483 1.11 2.59 16.59
C THR A 483 1.99 3.75 16.14
N ARG A 484 1.43 4.91 15.77
CA ARG A 484 2.26 6.13 15.66
C ARG A 484 2.38 6.73 17.05
N PRO A 485 3.58 6.82 17.64
CA PRO A 485 3.73 7.49 18.92
C PRO A 485 3.37 8.97 18.81
N GLY A 486 2.73 9.53 19.83
CA GLY A 486 2.49 10.95 19.94
C GLY A 486 3.73 11.58 20.56
N VAL A 487 4.41 12.48 19.85
CA VAL A 487 5.63 13.10 20.34
C VAL A 487 5.55 14.60 20.14
N ALA A 488 5.66 15.35 21.23
CA ALA A 488 5.69 16.81 21.23
C ALA A 488 6.16 17.32 22.59
N LYS A 489 6.64 18.57 22.61
CA LYS A 489 6.91 19.27 23.86
C LYS A 489 5.59 19.59 24.58
N MET A 490 5.44 19.13 25.83
CA MET A 490 4.33 19.43 26.74
C MET A 490 4.91 20.07 28.00
N GLY A 491 4.58 21.34 28.25
CA GLY A 491 5.27 22.18 29.21
C GLY A 491 6.74 22.32 28.81
N ASP A 492 7.64 22.07 29.75
CA ASP A 492 9.08 22.09 29.50
C ASP A 492 9.67 20.72 29.08
N ARG A 493 8.85 19.69 28.93
CA ARG A 493 9.31 18.31 28.72
C ARG A 493 8.89 17.76 27.37
N MET A 494 9.72 16.92 26.77
CA MET A 494 9.34 16.18 25.58
C MET A 494 8.51 14.95 25.98
N ALA A 495 7.23 14.95 25.60
CA ALA A 495 6.31 13.84 25.85
C ALA A 495 6.44 12.78 24.76
N TYR A 496 6.27 11.51 25.16
CA TYR A 496 6.17 10.38 24.27
C TYR A 496 4.96 9.53 24.69
N ILE A 497 3.85 9.64 23.93
CA ILE A 497 2.59 8.95 24.21
C ILE A 497 2.45 7.74 23.30
N THR A 498 2.18 6.58 23.88
CA THR A 498 1.88 5.35 23.13
C THR A 498 0.95 4.42 23.92
N GLN A 499 0.77 3.19 23.43
CA GLN A 499 0.02 2.13 24.10
C GLN A 499 0.96 1.13 24.77
N ASP A 500 0.75 0.89 26.06
CA ASP A 500 1.54 -0.06 26.84
C ASP A 500 1.14 -1.54 26.61
N ALA A 501 1.76 -2.45 27.35
CA ALA A 501 1.48 -3.89 27.28
C ALA A 501 0.05 -4.27 27.74
N GLN A 502 -0.67 -3.37 28.40
CA GLN A 502 -2.09 -3.51 28.70
C GLN A 502 -2.95 -2.75 27.68
N ASP A 503 -2.42 -2.39 26.51
CA ASP A 503 -3.13 -1.65 25.46
C ASP A 503 -3.83 -0.39 26.01
N GLN A 504 -3.23 0.24 27.02
CA GLN A 504 -3.70 1.49 27.64
C GLN A 504 -2.80 2.64 27.23
N PHE A 505 -3.39 3.82 27.11
CA PHE A 505 -2.61 5.01 26.75
C PHE A 505 -1.68 5.38 27.90
N HIS A 506 -0.42 5.61 27.56
CA HIS A 506 0.67 5.78 28.50
C HIS A 506 1.52 6.94 28.03
N ILE A 507 1.89 7.85 28.95
CA ILE A 507 2.83 8.92 28.68
C ILE A 507 4.19 8.58 29.30
N TYR A 508 5.22 8.76 28.50
CA TYR A 508 6.61 8.71 28.93
C TYR A 508 7.24 10.08 28.68
N TRP A 509 8.29 10.37 29.42
CA TRP A 509 9.02 11.62 29.30
C TRP A 509 10.44 11.36 28.86
N GLN A 510 10.92 12.11 27.88
CA GLN A 510 12.33 12.04 27.48
C GLN A 510 13.24 12.36 28.66
N LEU A 511 14.20 11.46 28.91
CA LEU A 511 15.31 11.67 29.84
C LEU A 511 16.57 12.13 29.09
N ASP A 512 16.88 11.46 27.98
CA ASP A 512 17.92 11.83 27.05
C ASP A 512 17.54 11.37 25.62
N THR A 513 18.48 11.42 24.67
CA THR A 513 18.24 11.05 23.27
C THR A 513 17.67 9.64 23.10
N TYR A 514 18.01 8.67 23.97
CA TYR A 514 17.59 7.28 23.81
C TYR A 514 16.76 6.75 24.98
N ASN A 515 16.70 7.45 26.11
CA ASN A 515 16.05 6.97 27.32
C ASN A 515 14.80 7.78 27.66
N LEU A 516 13.81 7.07 28.18
CA LEU A 516 12.58 7.61 28.74
C LEU A 516 12.50 7.36 30.25
N ILE A 517 11.71 8.19 30.92
CA ILE A 517 11.20 7.96 32.28
C ILE A 517 9.69 7.72 32.18
N ASP A 518 9.18 6.78 32.98
CA ASP A 518 7.75 6.52 33.12
C ASP A 518 6.99 7.75 33.63
N GLY A 519 6.02 8.22 32.86
CA GLY A 519 5.09 9.30 33.22
C GLY A 519 3.72 8.81 33.69
N GLY A 520 3.45 7.51 33.59
CA GLY A 520 2.22 6.86 34.01
C GLY A 520 1.13 6.79 32.94
N LYS A 521 0.06 6.07 33.29
CA LYS A 521 -1.11 5.87 32.43
C LYS A 521 -1.95 7.14 32.34
N LEU A 522 -2.37 7.47 31.12
CA LEU A 522 -3.27 8.59 30.87
C LEU A 522 -4.69 8.26 31.37
N ARG A 523 -5.37 9.29 31.88
CA ARG A 523 -6.67 9.17 32.54
C ARG A 523 -7.71 10.05 31.90
N LEU A 524 -8.96 9.59 31.99
CA LEU A 524 -10.12 10.44 31.78
C LEU A 524 -10.35 11.36 32.98
N GLU A 525 -11.11 12.45 32.79
CA GLU A 525 -11.57 13.35 33.84
C GLU A 525 -12.29 12.63 35.00
N VAL A 526 -12.95 11.51 34.70
CA VAL A 526 -13.62 10.64 35.69
C VAL A 526 -12.65 9.72 36.44
N GLY A 527 -11.34 9.82 36.19
CA GLY A 527 -10.27 9.11 36.88
C GLY A 527 -9.88 7.73 36.32
N SER A 528 -10.70 7.15 35.42
CA SER A 528 -10.40 5.86 34.79
C SER A 528 -9.26 5.97 33.77
N TYR A 529 -8.51 4.88 33.58
CA TYR A 529 -7.54 4.79 32.49
C TYR A 529 -8.22 4.84 31.12
N ILE A 530 -7.46 5.27 30.12
CA ILE A 530 -7.90 5.29 28.73
C ILE A 530 -7.40 4.00 28.06
N ASP A 531 -8.32 3.13 27.68
CA ASP A 531 -8.01 1.95 26.89
C ASP A 531 -7.93 2.28 25.39
N GLY A 532 -7.09 1.53 24.67
CA GLY A 532 -6.94 1.61 23.22
C GLY A 532 -7.93 0.75 22.42
N SER A 533 -7.40 -0.20 21.64
CA SER A 533 -8.15 -0.95 20.64
C SER A 533 -8.52 -2.35 21.17
N TYR A 534 -9.81 -2.67 21.24
CA TYR A 534 -10.23 -3.99 21.71
C TYR A 534 -10.39 -4.99 20.55
N PHE A 535 -9.45 -5.93 20.46
CA PHE A 535 -9.72 -7.21 19.82
C PHE A 535 -8.95 -8.34 20.54
N PRO A 536 -9.62 -9.43 20.98
CA PRO A 536 -9.00 -10.50 21.75
C PRO A 536 -8.08 -11.43 20.94
N ASN A 537 -7.79 -11.09 19.69
CA ASN A 537 -6.84 -11.79 18.84
C ASN A 537 -5.65 -10.82 18.68
N GLY A 538 -4.41 -11.24 18.94
CA GLY A 538 -3.25 -10.34 19.09
C GLY A 538 -3.10 -9.27 17.98
N GLY A 539 -3.59 -9.58 16.77
CA GLY A 539 -3.69 -8.67 15.65
C GLY A 539 -4.71 -7.53 15.71
N GLY A 540 -5.43 -7.28 16.80
CA GLY A 540 -6.36 -6.13 16.86
C GLY A 540 -6.12 -5.15 18.00
N SER A 541 -5.14 -5.39 18.87
CA SER A 541 -4.61 -4.37 19.79
C SER A 541 -3.67 -3.40 19.08
N GLY A 542 -3.42 -2.24 19.67
CA GLY A 542 -2.60 -1.18 19.08
C GLY A 542 -3.28 -0.39 17.96
N ARG A 543 -2.52 -0.10 16.90
CA ARG A 543 -2.95 0.56 15.65
C ARG A 543 -3.39 2.02 15.75
N ASN A 544 -3.38 2.61 16.94
CA ASN A 544 -3.74 4.02 17.10
C ASN A 544 -2.62 4.93 16.58
N LYS A 545 -3.02 6.05 15.99
CA LYS A 545 -2.10 7.04 15.43
C LYS A 545 -2.23 8.33 16.24
N PHE A 546 -1.40 8.46 17.27
CA PHE A 546 -1.44 9.60 18.18
C PHE A 546 -0.87 10.85 17.53
N LEU A 547 -1.43 12.01 17.85
CA LEU A 547 -0.91 13.32 17.51
C LEU A 547 -1.19 14.25 18.69
N ILE A 548 -0.14 14.85 19.23
CA ILE A 548 -0.22 15.82 20.33
C ILE A 548 -0.25 17.21 19.72
N VAL A 549 -1.35 17.95 19.91
CA VAL A 549 -1.56 19.26 19.28
C VAL A 549 -2.61 20.05 20.04
N ASP A 550 -2.43 21.36 20.15
CA ASP A 550 -3.49 22.29 20.59
C ASP A 550 -4.52 22.41 19.45
N TRP A 551 -5.55 21.56 19.49
CA TRP A 551 -6.51 21.43 18.39
C TRP A 551 -7.65 22.42 18.52
N ASP A 552 -8.08 22.71 19.74
CA ASP A 552 -9.17 23.65 20.00
C ASP A 552 -8.71 25.10 20.21
N GLY A 553 -7.40 25.34 20.31
CA GLY A 553 -6.78 26.66 20.35
C GLY A 553 -6.79 27.30 21.73
N ASP A 554 -6.92 26.50 22.80
CA ASP A 554 -6.93 26.99 24.17
C ASP A 554 -5.54 27.14 24.80
N GLY A 555 -4.49 26.80 24.05
CA GLY A 555 -3.09 26.86 24.48
C GLY A 555 -2.60 25.61 25.22
N ILE A 556 -3.46 24.59 25.41
CA ILE A 556 -3.11 23.30 26.02
C ILE A 556 -3.13 22.23 24.94
N LYS A 557 -2.05 21.45 24.81
CA LYS A 557 -2.03 20.36 23.83
C LYS A 557 -3.01 19.25 24.18
N ASP A 558 -3.84 18.91 23.20
CA ASP A 558 -4.83 17.83 23.16
C ASP A 558 -4.28 16.58 22.45
N LEU A 559 -5.15 15.58 22.28
CA LEU A 559 -4.88 14.43 21.42
C LEU A 559 -5.85 14.35 20.24
N LEU A 560 -5.29 14.22 19.03
CA LEU A 560 -5.96 13.61 17.89
C LEU A 560 -5.50 12.16 17.73
N ILE A 561 -6.44 11.27 17.45
CA ILE A 561 -6.18 9.82 17.42
C ILE A 561 -6.81 9.22 16.18
N GLY A 562 -5.99 8.76 15.24
CA GLY A 562 -6.44 7.89 14.16
C GLY A 562 -6.68 6.48 14.68
N THR A 563 -7.85 5.91 14.41
CA THR A 563 -8.27 4.59 14.95
C THR A 563 -8.57 3.59 13.85
N PRO A 564 -8.39 2.27 14.08
CA PRO A 564 -8.97 1.24 13.24
C PRO A 564 -10.50 1.19 13.40
N ARG A 565 -11.22 0.54 12.47
CA ARG A 565 -12.69 0.35 12.57
C ARG A 565 -13.13 -0.37 13.85
N HIS A 566 -12.26 -1.23 14.39
CA HIS A 566 -12.50 -1.97 15.63
C HIS A 566 -11.95 -1.25 16.88
N GLY A 567 -11.42 -0.03 16.73
CA GLY A 567 -10.93 0.78 17.84
C GLY A 567 -12.03 0.98 18.89
N SER A 568 -11.64 0.98 20.17
CA SER A 568 -12.58 1.03 21.29
C SER A 568 -12.14 2.05 22.34
N VAL A 569 -11.73 3.24 21.91
CA VAL A 569 -11.28 4.30 22.81
C VAL A 569 -12.49 4.99 23.44
N PRO A 570 -12.57 5.18 24.77
CA PRO A 570 -11.52 4.97 25.77
C PRO A 570 -11.73 3.69 26.60
N LYS A 571 -12.63 2.78 26.18
CA LYS A 571 -13.04 1.62 26.96
C LYS A 571 -13.17 0.38 26.07
N ARG A 572 -12.42 -0.66 26.41
CA ARG A 572 -12.42 -1.92 25.66
C ARG A 572 -13.83 -2.48 25.42
N GLY A 573 -14.16 -2.71 24.15
CA GLY A 573 -15.43 -3.28 23.69
C GLY A 573 -16.64 -2.35 23.81
N ALA A 574 -16.47 -1.14 24.35
CA ALA A 574 -17.56 -0.18 24.60
C ALA A 574 -17.18 1.27 24.24
N GLY A 575 -16.09 1.48 23.49
CA GLY A 575 -15.61 2.79 23.04
C GLY A 575 -15.79 3.03 21.55
N MET A 576 -15.28 4.16 21.06
CA MET A 576 -15.32 4.60 19.67
C MET A 576 -14.11 4.10 18.86
N PRO A 577 -14.29 3.89 17.54
CA PRO A 577 -15.55 3.94 16.80
C PRO A 577 -16.42 2.67 16.96
N TYR A 578 -15.90 1.56 17.50
CA TYR A 578 -16.54 0.23 17.44
C TYR A 578 -17.97 0.15 18.01
N TYR A 579 -18.24 0.79 19.16
CA TYR A 579 -19.52 0.70 19.86
C TYR A 579 -20.59 1.62 19.25
N TYR A 580 -20.20 2.62 18.46
CA TYR A 580 -21.13 3.48 17.75
C TYR A 580 -21.53 2.85 16.41
N GLY A 581 -22.80 2.99 16.03
CA GLY A 581 -23.42 2.26 14.90
C GLY A 581 -22.77 2.47 13.53
N ASP A 582 -21.99 3.55 13.36
CA ASP A 582 -21.26 3.88 12.14
C ASP A 582 -19.81 3.39 12.24
N LYS A 583 -19.56 2.18 11.74
CA LYS A 583 -18.32 1.43 11.97
C LYS A 583 -17.33 1.63 10.83
N GLY A 584 -16.37 2.52 11.02
CA GLY A 584 -15.19 2.68 10.15
C GLY A 584 -13.99 3.26 10.92
N ALA A 585 -12.81 3.24 10.31
CA ALA A 585 -11.63 3.92 10.84
C ALA A 585 -11.92 5.43 10.94
N SER A 586 -11.63 6.04 12.09
CA SER A 586 -12.05 7.40 12.41
C SER A 586 -10.96 8.17 13.14
N VAL A 587 -11.00 9.51 13.01
CA VAL A 587 -10.18 10.40 13.83
C VAL A 587 -11.01 10.81 15.05
N LEU A 588 -10.45 10.59 16.23
CA LEU A 588 -11.01 11.04 17.51
C LEU A 588 -10.26 12.26 18.02
N PHE A 589 -10.97 13.15 18.70
CA PHE A 589 -10.44 14.25 19.47
C PHE A 589 -10.66 13.99 20.96
N MET A 590 -9.62 14.17 21.77
CA MET A 590 -9.67 14.13 23.22
C MET A 590 -9.09 15.43 23.77
N LYS A 591 -9.96 16.27 24.35
CA LYS A 591 -9.56 17.53 24.98
C LYS A 591 -8.73 17.26 26.22
N ASN A 592 -7.58 17.91 26.37
CA ASN A 592 -6.86 17.94 27.65
C ASN A 592 -7.55 18.95 28.58
N VAL A 593 -8.19 18.46 29.63
CA VAL A 593 -8.84 19.26 30.69
C VAL A 593 -7.95 19.45 31.91
N GLY A 594 -6.73 18.90 31.88
CA GLY A 594 -5.70 19.06 32.89
C GLY A 594 -4.70 20.17 32.51
N THR A 595 -3.42 19.84 32.63
CA THR A 595 -2.29 20.72 32.24
C THR A 595 -1.39 19.98 31.27
N GLU A 596 -0.37 20.64 30.71
CA GLU A 596 0.61 19.94 29.87
C GLU A 596 1.52 19.02 30.69
N GLU A 597 1.81 19.38 31.94
CA GLU A 597 2.62 18.58 32.87
C GLU A 597 1.84 17.39 33.47
N PHE A 598 0.54 17.58 33.68
CA PHE A 598 -0.38 16.58 34.23
C PHE A 598 -1.62 16.47 33.36
N PRO A 599 -1.51 15.82 32.18
CA PRO A 599 -2.61 15.74 31.24
C PRO A 599 -3.71 14.82 31.74
N VAL A 600 -4.95 15.30 31.63
CA VAL A 600 -6.19 14.56 31.94
C VAL A 600 -7.15 14.83 30.80
N PHE A 601 -7.78 13.79 30.25
CA PHE A 601 -8.57 13.95 29.04
C PHE A 601 -10.07 13.86 29.26
N ALA A 602 -10.84 14.67 28.55
CA ALA A 602 -12.28 14.49 28.43
C ALA A 602 -12.61 13.22 27.62
N TYR A 603 -13.87 12.79 27.67
CA TYR A 603 -14.34 11.66 26.85
C TYR A 603 -14.12 11.93 25.35
N PRO A 604 -13.65 10.94 24.55
CA PRO A 604 -13.36 11.17 23.14
C PRO A 604 -14.59 11.53 22.32
N LYS A 605 -14.37 12.39 21.35
CA LYS A 605 -15.34 12.82 20.35
C LYS A 605 -14.85 12.46 18.97
N MET A 606 -15.74 12.06 18.07
CA MET A 606 -15.37 11.79 16.68
C MET A 606 -15.30 13.11 15.90
N ILE A 607 -14.23 13.30 15.13
CA ILE A 607 -14.17 14.39 14.16
C ILE A 607 -15.25 14.19 13.10
N LYS A 608 -16.00 15.24 12.80
CA LYS A 608 -17.07 15.31 11.82
C LYS A 608 -16.74 16.30 10.72
N TYR A 609 -17.19 16.02 9.51
CA TYR A 609 -17.11 16.92 8.36
C TYR A 609 -18.50 17.44 8.05
N LYS A 610 -18.69 18.76 8.09
CA LYS A 610 -19.98 19.43 7.85
C LYS A 610 -21.12 18.85 8.69
N GLY A 611 -20.81 18.46 9.93
CA GLY A 611 -21.75 17.89 10.90
C GLY A 611 -21.94 16.37 10.82
N GLU A 612 -21.38 15.71 9.80
CA GLU A 612 -21.54 14.28 9.56
C GLU A 612 -20.29 13.49 9.97
N SER A 613 -20.50 12.26 10.43
CA SER A 613 -19.40 11.32 10.69
C SER A 613 -18.66 10.98 9.40
N VAL A 614 -17.33 10.87 9.47
CA VAL A 614 -16.49 10.47 8.34
C VAL A 614 -15.66 9.26 8.71
N HIS A 615 -15.58 8.33 7.76
CA HIS A 615 -14.78 7.12 7.87
C HIS A 615 -13.73 7.03 6.77
N PHE A 616 -12.57 6.48 7.14
CA PHE A 616 -11.36 6.50 6.33
C PHE A 616 -10.86 5.09 5.95
N GLY A 617 -11.77 4.10 6.01
CA GLY A 617 -11.48 2.70 5.72
C GLY A 617 -11.77 1.78 6.90
N GLN A 618 -11.08 0.64 6.96
CA GLN A 618 -11.28 -0.39 7.97
C GLN A 618 -10.06 -0.63 8.88
N HIS A 619 -8.84 -0.62 8.32
CA HIS A 619 -7.64 -1.10 9.00
C HIS A 619 -7.04 -0.05 9.91
N GLU A 620 -7.01 1.21 9.46
CA GLU A 620 -6.56 2.39 10.21
C GLU A 620 -6.78 3.65 9.38
N CYS A 621 -6.63 4.79 10.04
CA CYS A 621 -6.37 6.09 9.43
C CYS A 621 -5.36 6.85 10.28
N ALA A 622 -4.73 7.87 9.72
CA ALA A 622 -3.68 8.64 10.40
C ALA A 622 -3.89 10.15 10.20
N PRO A 623 -4.17 10.92 11.26
CA PRO A 623 -4.29 12.37 11.16
C PRO A 623 -2.91 13.04 11.11
N ALA A 624 -2.77 14.08 10.31
CA ALA A 624 -1.70 15.07 10.37
C ALA A 624 -2.34 16.46 10.35
N VAL A 625 -1.68 17.44 10.95
CA VAL A 625 -2.21 18.80 11.04
C VAL A 625 -1.17 19.81 10.58
N GLY A 626 -1.63 20.87 9.95
CA GLY A 626 -0.78 21.91 9.42
C GLY A 626 -1.60 23.00 8.76
N ASN A 627 -1.03 24.18 8.60
CA ASN A 627 -1.67 25.23 7.81
C ASN A 627 -1.43 24.94 6.33
N LEU A 628 -2.43 24.36 5.66
CA LEU A 628 -2.36 23.99 4.24
C LEU A 628 -3.35 24.79 3.38
N GLY A 629 -4.32 25.46 4.01
CA GLY A 629 -5.32 26.30 3.35
C GLY A 629 -5.06 27.80 3.50
N ILE A 630 -6.14 28.58 3.40
CA ILE A 630 -6.12 30.06 3.47
C ILE A 630 -6.25 30.56 4.92
N SER A 631 -6.65 29.68 5.84
CA SER A 631 -6.89 30.05 7.24
C SER A 631 -5.59 30.03 8.07
N ASN A 632 -5.50 30.83 9.13
CA ASN A 632 -4.39 30.75 10.09
C ASN A 632 -4.54 29.62 11.12
N ARG A 633 -5.51 28.72 10.94
CA ARG A 633 -5.76 27.59 11.85
C ARG A 633 -5.15 26.32 11.28
N LEU A 634 -4.92 25.34 12.15
CA LEU A 634 -4.45 24.02 11.75
C LEU A 634 -5.54 23.27 11.01
N ASP A 635 -5.32 22.98 9.73
CA ASP A 635 -6.16 22.10 8.93
C ASP A 635 -5.85 20.62 9.22
N LEU A 636 -6.73 19.72 8.80
CA LEU A 636 -6.56 18.28 8.98
C LEU A 636 -6.27 17.60 7.65
N LEU A 637 -5.20 16.82 7.60
CA LEU A 637 -4.91 15.87 6.54
C LEU A 637 -5.03 14.45 7.10
N VAL A 638 -5.82 13.59 6.46
CA VAL A 638 -6.00 12.21 6.91
C VAL A 638 -5.44 11.24 5.88
N GLY A 639 -4.43 10.47 6.29
CA GLY A 639 -3.96 9.31 5.56
C GLY A 639 -4.96 8.15 5.68
N THR A 640 -5.34 7.56 4.54
CA THR A 640 -6.31 6.45 4.48
C THR A 640 -5.64 5.12 4.16
N GLU A 641 -6.33 4.02 4.43
CA GLU A 641 -5.82 2.69 4.11
C GLU A 641 -5.57 2.47 2.61
N THR A 642 -6.29 3.18 1.74
CA THR A 642 -6.09 3.12 0.27
C THR A 642 -4.93 3.98 -0.21
N GLY A 643 -4.14 4.57 0.70
CA GLY A 643 -2.93 5.31 0.37
C GLY A 643 -3.11 6.76 -0.04
N ARG A 644 -4.34 7.28 0.10
CA ARG A 644 -4.70 8.66 -0.24
C ARG A 644 -4.59 9.57 0.99
N PHE A 645 -4.42 10.87 0.72
CA PHE A 645 -4.38 11.93 1.72
C PHE A 645 -5.61 12.82 1.54
N ILE A 646 -6.58 12.73 2.45
CA ILE A 646 -7.82 13.52 2.38
C ILE A 646 -7.63 14.81 3.16
N PHE A 647 -7.80 15.95 2.48
CA PHE A 647 -7.67 17.27 3.08
C PHE A 647 -9.01 17.74 3.64
N PHE A 648 -9.00 18.37 4.82
CA PHE A 648 -10.15 19.02 5.42
C PHE A 648 -9.74 20.40 5.95
N GLU A 649 -10.43 21.42 5.47
CA GLU A 649 -10.27 22.77 6.01
C GLU A 649 -10.86 22.84 7.42
N ARG A 650 -10.17 23.53 8.32
CA ARG A 650 -10.54 23.58 9.74
C ARG A 650 -11.95 24.11 10.00
N SER A 651 -12.48 24.98 9.15
CA SER A 651 -13.84 25.54 9.21
C SER A 651 -14.95 24.53 8.95
N ASP A 652 -14.66 23.45 8.22
CA ASP A 652 -15.63 22.43 7.89
C ASP A 652 -15.72 21.32 8.96
N LEU A 653 -14.89 21.39 10.00
CA LEU A 653 -14.76 20.34 11.02
C LEU A 653 -15.45 20.68 12.34
N THR A 654 -16.12 19.70 12.93
CA THR A 654 -16.72 19.76 14.28
C THR A 654 -16.44 18.46 15.07
N TRP A 655 -16.66 18.45 16.39
CA TRP A 655 -16.46 17.27 17.26
C TRP A 655 -17.31 17.24 18.53
#